data_AF-A0A4V6PWW9-F1
#
_entry.id   AF-A0A4V6PWW9-F1
#
_cell.length_a   1.000
_cell.length_b   1.000
_cell.length_c   1.000
_cell.angle_alpha   90.00
_cell.angle_beta   90.00
_cell.angle_gamma   90.00
#
_symmetry.space_group_name_H-M   'P 1'
#
loop_
_entity.id
_entity.type
_entity.pdbx_description
1 polymer ?
#
loop_
_entity_poly.entity_id
_entity_poly.type
_entity_poly.pdbx_seq_one_letter_code
_entity_poly.pdbx_strand_id
1 'polypeptide(L)'
;MANEPGAVRREERSVHGTSPDPAVLDLPHSGDGAEWWWFHARLNDGDGDFGLVLRFLRHRTRRPDGTPLDSHAVAWYRSDTGPGTHAGESWIDEGCVELARALARGDGALDPRVREAVLGGLAPGRAPLPDRGLPRPVRVGGQRLDLDFGGVGRLTKDDGGAYVAEADGEHSGFRLRLAPEKPAVAQFPGGAGGRSGDGATRSYSVPRLVVEGTFRRGGCTARVRGRGRYERAFGGPWHLLEDGQRGPDPVWTWAGLRLDNGWDVTVADIGHTDAATGETTPHARGAVLSSPDGDRVEASATLRGSRPWTSLATLNTYDTGCDVEVPELDLRLRVRAWFPRQEARSLVFGSGMLEADADVEGTMAGRPVRGGGLLAVLPSNRIGDFERYITRVRDTTLEEIDHLYPETPDHGALAAVAGMEDRPGELDGLVVEDLHASLVRPMRHATDGLGRSWRSYVGTAAIELCGADSEPYRPLLAATELLHTGCLVVDDVEDRSPLRRGRPAVHTVFGDPTAVNAATAAYFAFDQVLRRVLPEDDRLRLRVYQTYLRALRCGHAGQAIDITGHRSAMDTAVATGDAEPVLRRVRVTHRLKTAAPVRAIAEIGALIAGADEERLRAMGDYFDAVGLAYQISDDVIDLRGVTVRDRDGRARPTKHTAEDLRAGKVTMPLAHAVALVPGPRMREMWRAVRDGDADEAAAAPIARELQDCGAVAACEDEARRLVDQAWKPLQDLVPCSWHSVIARALGVYAARRERE
;
A
#
# COMPACT_ATOMS: atom_id res chain seq x y z
N MET A 1 21.84 -38.45 50.75
CA MET A 1 20.73 -37.54 50.45
C MET A 1 20.90 -37.11 49.01
N ALA A 2 20.10 -37.70 48.13
CA ALA A 2 20.14 -37.53 46.68
C ALA A 2 19.34 -36.30 46.27
N ASN A 3 19.82 -35.57 45.26
CA ASN A 3 19.09 -34.52 44.56
C ASN A 3 18.95 -34.98 43.10
N GLU A 4 17.74 -35.32 42.69
CA GLU A 4 17.38 -35.67 41.32
C GLU A 4 17.21 -34.41 40.44
N PRO A 5 17.43 -34.51 39.11
CA PRO A 5 17.19 -33.43 38.16
C PRO A 5 15.69 -33.19 37.91
N GLY A 6 15.32 -31.91 37.75
CA GLY A 6 13.95 -31.42 37.62
C GLY A 6 13.12 -32.13 36.56
N ALA A 7 12.05 -32.77 37.01
CA ALA A 7 11.01 -33.38 36.20
C ALA A 7 10.27 -32.31 35.37
N VAL A 8 10.10 -32.60 34.07
CA VAL A 8 9.04 -32.04 33.23
C VAL A 8 7.72 -32.23 33.98
N ARG A 9 7.00 -31.14 34.28
CA ARG A 9 5.62 -31.25 34.75
C ARG A 9 4.76 -31.82 33.62
N ARG A 10 4.61 -33.15 33.61
CA ARG A 10 3.37 -33.79 33.16
C ARG A 10 2.29 -33.39 34.16
N GLU A 11 1.74 -32.19 34.03
CA GLU A 11 0.45 -31.93 34.64
C GLU A 11 -0.60 -32.74 33.87
N GLU A 12 -1.10 -33.80 34.51
CA GLU A 12 -2.46 -34.30 34.27
C GLU A 12 -3.45 -33.17 34.63
N ARG A 13 -3.53 -32.14 33.79
CA ARG A 13 -4.64 -31.19 33.76
C ARG A 13 -5.47 -31.48 32.53
N SER A 14 -6.28 -32.53 32.65
CA SER A 14 -7.43 -32.77 31.78
C SER A 14 -8.52 -31.73 32.06
N VAL A 15 -8.36 -30.50 31.55
CA VAL A 15 -9.49 -29.57 31.36
C VAL A 15 -9.27 -28.75 30.07
N HIS A 16 -9.03 -29.44 28.96
CA HIS A 16 -9.46 -29.12 27.57
C HIS A 16 -9.27 -30.40 26.71
N GLY A 17 -9.70 -31.54 27.25
CA GLY A 17 -9.31 -32.88 26.85
C GLY A 17 -10.25 -33.60 25.88
N THR A 18 -10.49 -33.04 24.70
CA THR A 18 -10.96 -33.85 23.54
C THR A 18 -10.26 -33.36 22.29
N SER A 19 -9.74 -34.28 21.47
CA SER A 19 -9.30 -33.94 20.11
C SER A 19 -10.50 -33.29 19.39
N PRO A 20 -10.32 -32.15 18.70
CA PRO A 20 -11.39 -31.52 17.95
C PRO A 20 -12.06 -32.55 17.05
N ASP A 21 -13.38 -32.62 17.05
CA ASP A 21 -14.12 -33.51 16.15
C ASP A 21 -14.46 -32.77 14.85
N PRO A 22 -13.75 -33.04 13.72
CA PRO A 22 -14.00 -32.37 12.46
C PRO A 22 -15.36 -32.70 11.87
N ALA A 23 -16.02 -33.79 12.29
CA ALA A 23 -17.37 -34.12 11.80
C ALA A 23 -18.40 -33.08 12.25
N VAL A 24 -18.19 -32.47 13.42
CA VAL A 24 -19.06 -31.44 14.00
C VAL A 24 -18.51 -30.04 13.70
N LEU A 25 -17.23 -29.80 13.96
CA LEU A 25 -16.66 -28.45 13.98
C LEU A 25 -16.45 -27.85 12.57
N ASP A 26 -16.44 -28.67 11.52
CA ASP A 26 -16.42 -28.16 10.15
C ASP A 26 -17.75 -27.63 9.68
N LEU A 27 -18.84 -27.98 10.37
CA LEU A 27 -20.15 -27.50 9.96
C LEU A 27 -20.25 -25.98 10.13
N PRO A 28 -21.01 -25.32 9.24
CA PRO A 28 -21.39 -23.94 9.40
C PRO A 28 -22.19 -23.77 10.69
N HIS A 29 -21.81 -22.79 11.51
CA HIS A 29 -22.51 -22.51 12.76
C HIS A 29 -23.80 -21.73 12.47
N SER A 30 -24.70 -21.60 13.45
CA SER A 30 -25.99 -20.90 13.29
C SER A 30 -26.01 -19.45 13.81
N GLY A 31 -25.08 -19.06 14.70
CA GLY A 31 -25.01 -17.71 15.27
C GLY A 31 -24.18 -16.68 14.48
N ASP A 32 -24.38 -15.39 14.78
CA ASP A 32 -23.60 -14.29 14.18
C ASP A 32 -22.10 -14.50 14.41
N GLY A 33 -21.28 -14.23 13.39
CA GLY A 33 -19.87 -14.60 13.47
C GLY A 33 -19.13 -14.69 12.15
N ALA A 34 -17.82 -14.86 12.27
CA ALA A 34 -16.91 -15.13 11.17
C ALA A 34 -16.52 -16.60 11.15
N GLU A 35 -16.48 -17.21 9.97
CA GLU A 35 -16.11 -18.61 9.76
C GLU A 35 -15.15 -18.73 8.57
N TRP A 36 -14.08 -19.48 8.80
CA TRP A 36 -12.99 -19.70 7.87
C TRP A 36 -12.75 -21.19 7.68
N TRP A 37 -12.63 -21.61 6.42
CA TRP A 37 -12.08 -22.91 6.01
C TRP A 37 -10.88 -22.62 5.11
N TRP A 38 -9.68 -22.81 5.64
CA TRP A 38 -8.45 -22.36 5.01
C TRP A 38 -7.51 -23.54 4.76
N PHE A 39 -7.11 -23.70 3.51
CA PHE A 39 -6.24 -24.77 3.06
C PHE A 39 -4.95 -24.18 2.51
N HIS A 40 -3.85 -24.85 2.83
CA HIS A 40 -2.55 -24.59 2.24
C HIS A 40 -1.96 -25.90 1.77
N ALA A 41 -1.43 -25.95 0.55
CA ALA A 41 -0.75 -27.11 0.02
C ALA A 41 0.48 -26.73 -0.79
N ARG A 42 1.53 -27.55 -0.67
CA ARG A 42 2.63 -27.57 -1.64
C ARG A 42 2.40 -28.76 -2.55
N LEU A 43 2.33 -28.48 -3.84
CA LEU A 43 1.93 -29.42 -4.87
C LEU A 43 2.99 -29.46 -5.97
N ASN A 44 3.10 -30.60 -6.64
CA ASN A 44 3.91 -30.79 -7.81
C ASN A 44 3.02 -31.22 -8.98
N ASP A 45 3.15 -30.57 -10.14
CA ASP A 45 2.42 -30.86 -11.38
C ASP A 45 3.24 -31.58 -12.45
N GLY A 46 4.47 -32.02 -12.12
CA GLY A 46 5.44 -32.62 -13.04
C GLY A 46 6.45 -31.62 -13.61
N ASP A 47 6.09 -30.34 -13.72
CA ASP A 47 6.96 -29.27 -14.22
C ASP A 47 7.70 -28.55 -13.09
N GLY A 48 7.12 -28.53 -11.88
CA GLY A 48 7.78 -28.00 -10.70
C GLY A 48 6.89 -28.00 -9.45
N ASP A 49 7.48 -27.57 -8.33
CA ASP A 49 6.75 -27.36 -7.08
C ASP A 49 6.09 -25.97 -7.08
N PHE A 50 4.84 -25.92 -6.63
CA PHE A 50 4.10 -24.69 -6.41
C PHE A 50 3.31 -24.74 -5.11
N GLY A 51 3.07 -23.56 -4.55
CA GLY A 51 2.23 -23.34 -3.39
C GLY A 51 0.80 -23.04 -3.81
N LEU A 52 -0.17 -23.52 -3.06
CA LEU A 52 -1.59 -23.23 -3.24
C LEU A 52 -2.22 -22.89 -1.89
N VAL A 53 -2.81 -21.71 -1.81
CA VAL A 53 -3.67 -21.29 -0.71
C VAL A 53 -5.11 -21.25 -1.22
N LEU A 54 -6.06 -21.81 -0.49
CA LEU A 54 -7.51 -21.77 -0.78
C LEU A 54 -8.30 -21.44 0.48
N ARG A 55 -9.30 -20.59 0.34
CA ARG A 55 -10.08 -20.05 1.46
C ARG A 55 -11.55 -20.04 1.13
N PHE A 56 -12.38 -20.50 2.05
CA PHE A 56 -13.81 -20.17 2.10
C PHE A 56 -14.06 -19.33 3.34
N LEU A 57 -14.72 -18.21 3.17
CA LEU A 57 -15.12 -17.30 4.22
C LEU A 57 -16.62 -17.15 4.22
N ARG A 58 -17.21 -17.29 5.40
CA ARG A 58 -18.57 -16.87 5.69
C ARG A 58 -18.54 -15.89 6.84
N HIS A 59 -19.26 -14.79 6.71
CA HIS A 59 -19.34 -13.79 7.76
C HIS A 59 -20.79 -13.33 7.90
N ARG A 60 -21.32 -13.42 9.12
CA ARG A 60 -22.69 -13.04 9.42
C ARG A 60 -22.72 -12.00 10.52
N THR A 61 -23.45 -10.94 10.27
CA THR A 61 -23.64 -9.84 11.21
C THR A 61 -25.00 -9.21 10.99
N ARG A 62 -25.26 -8.09 11.66
CA ARG A 62 -26.45 -7.27 11.49
C ARG A 62 -26.08 -5.89 11.03
N ARG A 63 -26.93 -5.31 10.18
CA ARG A 63 -26.88 -3.89 9.83
C ARG A 63 -27.20 -3.03 11.07
N PRO A 64 -26.89 -1.73 11.06
CA PRO A 64 -27.28 -0.81 12.14
C PRO A 64 -28.79 -0.79 12.45
N ASP A 65 -29.64 -1.13 11.48
CA ASP A 65 -31.10 -1.26 11.65
C ASP A 65 -31.56 -2.63 12.19
N GLY A 66 -30.61 -3.54 12.50
CA GLY A 66 -30.86 -4.87 13.04
C GLY A 66 -31.12 -5.96 12.01
N THR A 67 -31.20 -5.62 10.71
CA THR A 67 -31.44 -6.62 9.65
C THR A 67 -30.21 -7.52 9.40
N PRO A 68 -30.37 -8.81 9.08
CA PRO A 68 -29.25 -9.72 8.81
C PRO A 68 -28.41 -9.29 7.59
N LEU A 69 -27.10 -9.43 7.71
CA LEU A 69 -26.13 -9.24 6.65
C LEU A 69 -25.19 -10.45 6.63
N ASP A 70 -25.35 -11.28 5.61
CA ASP A 70 -24.49 -12.42 5.34
C ASP A 70 -23.55 -12.04 4.19
N SER A 71 -22.27 -12.32 4.36
CA SER A 71 -21.19 -12.05 3.42
C SER A 71 -20.41 -13.34 3.18
N HIS A 72 -20.13 -13.66 1.93
CA HIS A 72 -19.42 -14.88 1.55
C HIS A 72 -18.33 -14.59 0.54
N ALA A 73 -17.18 -15.24 0.74
CA ALA A 73 -16.08 -15.16 -0.20
C ALA A 73 -15.35 -16.50 -0.37
N VAL A 74 -14.87 -16.76 -1.57
CA VAL A 74 -13.92 -17.83 -1.86
C VAL A 74 -12.74 -17.26 -2.62
N ALA A 75 -11.53 -17.62 -2.22
CA ALA A 75 -10.33 -17.15 -2.89
C ALA A 75 -9.23 -18.19 -2.87
N TRP A 76 -8.41 -18.22 -3.93
CA TRP A 76 -7.24 -19.06 -3.99
C TRP A 76 -6.08 -18.41 -4.72
N TYR A 77 -4.87 -18.74 -4.31
CA TYR A 77 -3.63 -18.14 -4.79
C TYR A 77 -2.58 -19.22 -5.03
N ARG A 78 -1.93 -19.17 -6.19
CA ARG A 78 -0.80 -20.03 -6.57
C ARG A 78 0.49 -19.22 -6.53
N SER A 79 1.51 -19.78 -5.88
CA SER A 79 2.87 -19.25 -5.85
C SER A 79 3.82 -20.21 -6.55
N ASP A 80 4.53 -19.75 -7.58
CA ASP A 80 5.53 -20.55 -8.31
C ASP A 80 6.95 -20.06 -7.98
N THR A 81 7.82 -20.95 -7.49
CA THR A 81 9.21 -20.60 -7.10
C THR A 81 10.09 -20.22 -8.30
N GLY A 82 9.87 -20.85 -9.46
CA GLY A 82 10.69 -20.63 -10.66
C GLY A 82 10.70 -19.17 -11.13
N PRO A 83 9.59 -18.66 -11.68
CA PRO A 83 9.50 -17.27 -12.14
C PRO A 83 9.20 -16.26 -11.01
N GLY A 84 8.98 -16.73 -9.76
CA GLY A 84 8.58 -15.85 -8.65
C GLY A 84 7.23 -15.17 -8.88
N THR A 85 6.25 -15.94 -9.36
CA THR A 85 4.90 -15.44 -9.68
C THR A 85 3.90 -15.83 -8.61
N HIS A 86 3.06 -14.87 -8.21
CA HIS A 86 1.92 -15.08 -7.33
C HIS A 86 0.66 -14.61 -8.03
N ALA A 87 -0.28 -15.52 -8.28
CA ALA A 87 -1.50 -15.22 -8.99
C ALA A 87 -2.67 -15.94 -8.34
N GLY A 88 -3.81 -15.28 -8.27
CA GLY A 88 -4.98 -15.85 -7.63
C GLY A 88 -6.28 -15.22 -8.10
N GLU A 89 -7.36 -15.82 -7.65
CA GLU A 89 -8.71 -15.36 -7.90
C GLU A 89 -9.43 -15.21 -6.56
N SER A 90 -10.22 -14.15 -6.44
CA SER A 90 -11.06 -13.89 -5.28
C SER A 90 -12.47 -13.61 -5.77
N TRP A 91 -13.45 -14.23 -5.14
CA TRP A 91 -14.86 -14.18 -5.51
C TRP A 91 -15.69 -13.87 -4.28
N ILE A 92 -16.54 -12.85 -4.36
CA ILE A 92 -17.35 -12.35 -3.24
C ILE A 92 -18.82 -12.22 -3.64
N ASP A 93 -19.72 -12.29 -2.67
CA ASP A 93 -21.10 -11.87 -2.86
C ASP A 93 -21.31 -10.38 -2.55
N GLU A 94 -22.52 -9.89 -2.81
CA GLU A 94 -22.93 -8.52 -2.51
C GLU A 94 -22.83 -8.18 -1.01
N GLY A 95 -22.98 -9.19 -0.16
CA GLY A 95 -22.87 -9.05 1.28
C GLY A 95 -21.49 -8.55 1.72
N CYS A 96 -20.42 -8.93 1.03
CA CYS A 96 -19.08 -8.41 1.30
C CYS A 96 -18.96 -6.91 0.99
N VAL A 97 -19.53 -6.45 -0.14
CA VAL A 97 -19.50 -5.04 -0.54
C VAL A 97 -20.31 -4.19 0.45
N GLU A 98 -21.53 -4.64 0.78
CA GLU A 98 -22.38 -3.94 1.74
C GLU A 98 -21.78 -3.91 3.15
N LEU A 99 -21.08 -4.97 3.58
CA LEU A 99 -20.33 -4.98 4.83
C LEU A 99 -19.23 -3.91 4.82
N ALA A 100 -18.38 -3.87 3.79
CA ALA A 100 -17.31 -2.87 3.70
C ALA A 100 -17.86 -1.43 3.75
N ARG A 101 -18.98 -1.16 3.08
CA ARG A 101 -19.64 0.15 3.11
C ARG A 101 -20.22 0.48 4.48
N ALA A 102 -20.88 -0.48 5.13
CA ALA A 102 -21.41 -0.30 6.47
C ALA A 102 -20.30 0.04 7.47
N LEU A 103 -19.15 -0.66 7.38
CA LEU A 103 -17.96 -0.37 8.19
C LEU A 103 -17.39 1.02 7.94
N ALA A 104 -17.30 1.45 6.67
CA ALA A 104 -16.81 2.78 6.34
C ALA A 104 -17.72 3.90 6.89
N ARG A 105 -19.05 3.73 6.85
CA ARG A 105 -20.01 4.72 7.39
C ARG A 105 -19.86 4.93 8.90
N GLY A 106 -19.64 3.83 9.64
CA GLY A 106 -19.58 3.85 11.10
C GLY A 106 -18.18 4.05 11.69
N ASP A 107 -17.12 3.97 10.89
CA ASP A 107 -15.75 4.07 11.39
C ASP A 107 -15.27 5.52 11.49
N GLY A 108 -15.42 6.12 12.67
CA GLY A 108 -14.90 7.45 12.98
C GLY A 108 -13.38 7.60 12.84
N ALA A 109 -12.63 6.49 12.92
CA ALA A 109 -11.18 6.49 12.81
C ALA A 109 -10.66 6.29 11.37
N LEU A 110 -11.55 6.08 10.39
CA LEU A 110 -11.18 6.10 8.97
C LEU A 110 -11.00 7.55 8.52
N ASP A 111 -9.93 7.82 7.76
CA ASP A 111 -9.69 9.14 7.18
C ASP A 111 -10.93 9.62 6.41
N PRO A 112 -11.44 10.84 6.64
CA PRO A 112 -12.66 11.33 6.00
C PRO A 112 -12.62 11.28 4.47
N ARG A 113 -11.45 11.47 3.87
CA ARG A 113 -11.24 11.48 2.41
C ARG A 113 -11.31 10.06 1.85
N VAL A 114 -10.73 9.10 2.57
CA VAL A 114 -10.86 7.66 2.25
C VAL A 114 -12.31 7.21 2.46
N ARG A 115 -12.97 7.64 3.53
CA ARG A 115 -14.38 7.34 3.79
C ARG A 115 -15.27 7.82 2.64
N GLU A 116 -15.11 9.07 2.21
CA GLU A 116 -15.83 9.61 1.05
C GLU A 116 -15.59 8.76 -0.21
N ALA A 117 -14.33 8.45 -0.50
CA ALA A 117 -13.95 7.66 -1.66
C ALA A 117 -14.49 6.22 -1.62
N VAL A 118 -14.48 5.55 -0.46
CA VAL A 118 -15.06 4.20 -0.29
C VAL A 118 -16.56 4.24 -0.55
N LEU A 119 -17.27 5.21 0.03
CA LEU A 119 -18.73 5.28 -0.07
C LEU A 119 -19.21 5.63 -1.48
N GLY A 120 -18.42 6.42 -2.22
CA GLY A 120 -18.69 6.78 -3.62
C GLY A 120 -18.15 5.78 -4.65
N GLY A 121 -17.06 5.08 -4.35
CA GLY A 121 -16.38 4.15 -5.26
C GLY A 121 -16.94 2.73 -5.22
N LEU A 122 -17.31 2.24 -4.04
CA LEU A 122 -17.94 0.92 -3.89
C LEU A 122 -19.45 1.06 -4.13
N ALA A 123 -19.89 0.79 -5.35
CA ALA A 123 -21.30 0.76 -5.73
C ALA A 123 -21.92 -0.63 -5.49
N PRO A 124 -23.21 -0.72 -5.11
CA PRO A 124 -23.87 -2.01 -5.00
C PRO A 124 -23.92 -2.73 -6.35
N GLY A 125 -23.81 -4.05 -6.34
CA GLY A 125 -23.88 -4.89 -7.54
C GLY A 125 -22.58 -4.96 -8.34
N ARG A 126 -21.48 -4.34 -7.87
CA ARG A 126 -20.17 -4.37 -8.54
C ARG A 126 -19.06 -4.71 -7.55
N ALA A 127 -18.59 -5.96 -7.59
CA ALA A 127 -17.41 -6.37 -6.84
C ALA A 127 -16.17 -5.56 -7.29
N PRO A 128 -15.39 -4.99 -6.34
CA PRO A 128 -14.17 -4.27 -6.69
C PRO A 128 -13.04 -5.24 -7.02
N LEU A 129 -12.35 -5.05 -8.14
CA LEU A 129 -11.16 -5.83 -8.46
C LEU A 129 -10.11 -5.72 -7.35
N PRO A 130 -9.38 -6.82 -7.06
CA PRO A 130 -9.37 -8.09 -7.80
C PRO A 130 -10.51 -9.07 -7.47
N ASP A 131 -11.43 -8.70 -6.56
CA ASP A 131 -12.61 -9.51 -6.28
C ASP A 131 -13.59 -9.52 -7.46
N ARG A 132 -14.17 -10.69 -7.71
CA ARG A 132 -15.20 -10.92 -8.72
C ARG A 132 -16.53 -11.24 -8.05
N GLY A 133 -17.64 -10.89 -8.70
CA GLY A 133 -18.96 -11.25 -8.21
C GLY A 133 -19.22 -12.76 -8.35
N LEU A 134 -19.68 -13.40 -7.29
CA LEU A 134 -20.13 -14.80 -7.35
C LEU A 134 -21.29 -14.94 -8.36
N PRO A 135 -21.21 -15.89 -9.31
CA PRO A 135 -22.17 -15.97 -10.41
C PRO A 135 -23.54 -16.53 -10.00
N ARG A 136 -23.61 -17.21 -8.85
CA ARG A 136 -24.83 -17.78 -8.27
C ARG A 136 -24.83 -17.60 -6.75
N PRO A 137 -26.00 -17.65 -6.09
CA PRO A 137 -26.08 -17.60 -4.63
C PRO A 137 -25.28 -18.72 -3.96
N VAL A 138 -24.73 -18.43 -2.78
CA VAL A 138 -24.01 -19.41 -1.97
C VAL A 138 -24.99 -20.42 -1.35
N ARG A 139 -24.63 -21.70 -1.39
CA ARG A 139 -25.33 -22.78 -0.72
C ARG A 139 -24.45 -23.36 0.37
N VAL A 140 -25.01 -23.43 1.58
CA VAL A 140 -24.31 -23.83 2.81
C VAL A 140 -25.07 -25.00 3.42
N GLY A 141 -24.48 -26.20 3.40
CA GLY A 141 -25.07 -27.40 3.99
C GLY A 141 -25.00 -27.41 5.52
N GLY A 142 -26.10 -27.77 6.19
CA GLY A 142 -26.18 -27.80 7.66
C GLY A 142 -26.01 -29.18 8.32
N GLN A 143 -26.05 -30.26 7.54
CA GLN A 143 -25.97 -31.65 8.07
C GLN A 143 -24.63 -32.31 7.82
N ARG A 144 -23.92 -31.88 6.77
CA ARG A 144 -22.57 -32.31 6.38
C ARG A 144 -21.84 -31.13 5.77
N LEU A 145 -20.52 -31.17 5.73
CA LEU A 145 -19.73 -30.18 5.00
C LEU A 145 -20.06 -30.26 3.50
N ASP A 146 -20.83 -29.29 3.00
CA ASP A 146 -21.17 -29.08 1.59
C ASP A 146 -21.36 -27.58 1.38
N LEU A 147 -20.25 -26.92 1.08
CA LEU A 147 -20.18 -25.50 0.75
C LEU A 147 -20.11 -25.37 -0.76
N ASP A 148 -20.94 -24.51 -1.32
CA ASP A 148 -20.96 -24.22 -2.76
C ASP A 148 -21.11 -22.71 -2.96
N PHE A 149 -19.99 -22.08 -3.30
CA PHE A 149 -19.84 -20.64 -3.44
C PHE A 149 -20.05 -20.29 -4.91
N GLY A 150 -21.32 -20.22 -5.30
CA GLY A 150 -21.74 -19.88 -6.66
C GLY A 150 -21.38 -20.90 -7.75
N GLY A 151 -20.91 -22.08 -7.37
CA GLY A 151 -20.30 -23.07 -8.25
C GLY A 151 -18.89 -22.78 -8.71
N VAL A 152 -18.29 -21.68 -8.25
CA VAL A 152 -16.90 -21.34 -8.52
C VAL A 152 -15.98 -22.01 -7.52
N GLY A 153 -16.41 -22.12 -6.26
CA GLY A 153 -15.68 -22.84 -5.22
C GLY A 153 -16.58 -23.81 -4.50
N ARG A 154 -16.12 -25.04 -4.28
CA ARG A 154 -16.86 -26.05 -3.52
C ARG A 154 -15.96 -26.74 -2.50
N LEU A 155 -16.51 -27.00 -1.31
CA LEU A 155 -15.85 -27.79 -0.28
C LEU A 155 -16.82 -28.85 0.26
N THR A 156 -16.41 -30.11 0.19
CA THR A 156 -17.17 -31.25 0.72
C THR A 156 -16.28 -32.22 1.49
N LYS A 157 -16.88 -33.21 2.17
CA LYS A 157 -16.17 -34.40 2.65
C LYS A 157 -16.64 -35.65 1.90
N ASP A 158 -15.69 -36.54 1.58
CA ASP A 158 -16.01 -37.89 1.11
C ASP A 158 -16.37 -38.83 2.27
N ASP A 159 -16.87 -40.03 1.94
CA ASP A 159 -17.27 -41.04 2.94
C ASP A 159 -16.10 -41.54 3.81
N GLY A 160 -14.86 -41.31 3.36
CA GLY A 160 -13.63 -41.62 4.10
C GLY A 160 -13.14 -40.48 5.00
N GLY A 161 -13.89 -39.37 5.09
CA GLY A 161 -13.55 -38.20 5.90
C GLY A 161 -12.49 -37.29 5.28
N ALA A 162 -12.07 -37.52 4.03
CA ALA A 162 -11.17 -36.63 3.31
C ALA A 162 -11.95 -35.44 2.75
N TYR A 163 -11.30 -34.28 2.71
CA TYR A 163 -11.88 -33.08 2.11
C TYR A 163 -11.78 -33.17 0.59
N VAL A 164 -12.81 -32.71 -0.12
CA VAL A 164 -12.78 -32.51 -1.57
C VAL A 164 -13.03 -31.03 -1.82
N ALA A 165 -11.98 -30.35 -2.28
CA ALA A 165 -12.00 -28.94 -2.63
C ALA A 165 -11.98 -28.80 -4.15
N GLU A 166 -12.93 -28.05 -4.68
CA GLU A 166 -13.08 -27.76 -6.10
C GLU A 166 -13.07 -26.25 -6.32
N ALA A 167 -12.37 -25.81 -7.36
CA ALA A 167 -12.42 -24.44 -7.84
C ALA A 167 -12.50 -24.43 -9.36
N ASP A 168 -13.35 -23.59 -9.92
CA ASP A 168 -13.48 -23.38 -11.36
C ASP A 168 -13.58 -21.88 -11.65
N GLY A 169 -12.43 -21.21 -11.62
CA GLY A 169 -12.31 -19.80 -11.94
C GLY A 169 -11.96 -19.52 -13.38
N GLU A 170 -11.79 -18.24 -13.67
CA GLU A 170 -11.59 -17.70 -15.02
C GLU A 170 -10.23 -18.12 -15.60
N HIS A 171 -9.18 -18.09 -14.78
CA HIS A 171 -7.80 -18.33 -15.22
C HIS A 171 -7.25 -19.66 -14.70
N SER A 172 -7.79 -20.13 -13.58
CA SER A 172 -7.32 -21.31 -12.88
C SER A 172 -8.48 -22.09 -12.25
N GLY A 173 -8.25 -23.38 -12.01
CA GLY A 173 -9.20 -24.24 -11.32
C GLY A 173 -8.52 -25.50 -10.82
N PHE A 174 -9.18 -26.24 -9.95
CA PHE A 174 -8.66 -27.50 -9.46
C PHE A 174 -9.77 -28.38 -8.88
N ARG A 175 -9.46 -29.65 -8.74
CA ARG A 175 -10.21 -30.61 -7.93
C ARG A 175 -9.22 -31.42 -7.13
N LEU A 176 -9.20 -31.20 -5.82
CA LEU A 176 -8.22 -31.75 -4.90
C LEU A 176 -8.93 -32.58 -3.84
N ARG A 177 -8.41 -33.79 -3.61
CA ARG A 177 -8.75 -34.61 -2.47
C ARG A 177 -7.65 -34.45 -1.42
N LEU A 178 -8.03 -34.04 -0.20
CA LEU A 178 -7.12 -33.78 0.91
C LEU A 178 -7.41 -34.76 2.05
N ALA A 179 -6.56 -35.77 2.21
CA ALA A 179 -6.74 -36.84 3.18
C ALA A 179 -5.87 -36.59 4.44
N PRO A 180 -6.45 -36.54 5.65
CA PRO A 180 -5.70 -36.42 6.90
C PRO A 180 -4.66 -37.52 7.10
N GLU A 181 -3.40 -37.15 7.34
CA GLU A 181 -2.35 -38.07 7.83
C GLU A 181 -2.24 -38.02 9.37
N LYS A 182 -2.70 -36.93 9.98
CA LYS A 182 -2.67 -36.68 11.42
C LYS A 182 -4.05 -36.28 11.95
N PRO A 183 -4.33 -36.53 13.24
CA PRO A 183 -5.56 -36.06 13.86
C PRO A 183 -5.64 -34.53 13.90
N ALA A 184 -6.85 -34.02 14.10
CA ALA A 184 -7.07 -32.60 14.33
C ALA A 184 -6.45 -32.17 15.67
N VAL A 185 -5.89 -30.97 15.69
CA VAL A 185 -5.22 -30.37 16.84
C VAL A 185 -5.86 -29.02 17.13
N ALA A 186 -6.35 -28.85 18.36
CA ALA A 186 -6.91 -27.58 18.80
C ALA A 186 -5.81 -26.50 18.79
N GLN A 187 -6.11 -25.36 18.19
CA GLN A 187 -5.21 -24.20 18.16
C GLN A 187 -5.48 -23.31 19.38
N PHE A 188 -4.65 -22.30 19.60
CA PHE A 188 -4.80 -21.39 20.74
C PHE A 188 -6.17 -20.67 20.76
N PRO A 189 -6.73 -20.40 21.95
CA PRO A 189 -7.88 -19.52 22.08
C PRO A 189 -7.54 -18.11 21.58
N GLY A 190 -8.45 -17.47 20.83
CA GLY A 190 -8.34 -16.06 20.45
C GLY A 190 -8.39 -15.80 18.94
N GLY A 191 -7.84 -16.72 18.12
CA GLY A 191 -7.91 -16.78 16.65
C GLY A 191 -7.89 -15.46 15.85
N ALA A 192 -8.31 -15.52 14.58
CA ALA A 192 -8.57 -14.33 13.77
C ALA A 192 -9.79 -13.59 14.37
N GLY A 193 -9.56 -12.56 15.17
CA GLY A 193 -10.61 -11.80 15.86
C GLY A 193 -10.21 -11.28 17.25
N GLY A 194 -9.20 -11.89 17.89
CA GLY A 194 -8.53 -11.32 19.07
C GLY A 194 -9.44 -11.03 20.26
N ARG A 195 -10.49 -11.83 20.48
CA ARG A 195 -11.41 -11.72 21.63
C ARG A 195 -11.12 -12.80 22.68
N SER A 196 -11.28 -12.46 23.95
CA SER A 196 -11.32 -13.40 25.08
C SER A 196 -12.78 -13.62 25.54
N GLY A 197 -13.07 -14.76 26.19
CA GLY A 197 -14.43 -15.07 26.71
C GLY A 197 -15.37 -15.77 25.71
N ASP A 198 -16.68 -15.66 25.93
CA ASP A 198 -17.74 -16.42 25.21
C ASP A 198 -17.87 -16.07 23.71
N GLY A 199 -17.20 -15.01 23.23
CA GLY A 199 -17.12 -14.61 21.83
C GLY A 199 -15.76 -14.86 21.15
N ALA A 200 -14.82 -15.53 21.83
CA ALA A 200 -13.48 -15.79 21.32
C ALA A 200 -13.48 -16.67 20.07
N THR A 201 -12.63 -16.32 19.09
CA THR A 201 -12.41 -17.18 17.91
C THR A 201 -11.79 -18.50 18.35
N ARG A 202 -12.52 -19.58 18.08
CA ARG A 202 -12.06 -20.96 18.26
C ARG A 202 -11.44 -21.42 16.95
N SER A 203 -10.34 -22.17 17.05
CA SER A 203 -9.71 -22.72 15.87
C SER A 203 -9.08 -24.08 16.13
N TYR A 204 -8.96 -24.87 15.07
CA TYR A 204 -8.22 -26.11 15.07
C TYR A 204 -7.58 -26.33 13.69
N SER A 205 -6.54 -27.15 13.65
CA SER A 205 -5.84 -27.51 12.44
C SER A 205 -5.85 -29.01 12.19
N VAL A 206 -5.87 -29.43 10.93
CA VAL A 206 -5.34 -30.74 10.52
C VAL A 206 -3.94 -30.48 9.95
N PRO A 207 -2.86 -30.78 10.71
CA PRO A 207 -1.53 -30.27 10.41
C PRO A 207 -0.88 -30.92 9.18
N ARG A 208 -1.31 -32.14 8.81
CA ARG A 208 -0.83 -32.87 7.63
C ARG A 208 -1.97 -33.50 6.85
N LEU A 209 -2.02 -33.16 5.57
CA LEU A 209 -2.91 -33.75 4.57
C LEU A 209 -2.05 -34.30 3.42
N VAL A 210 -2.35 -35.50 2.93
CA VAL A 210 -1.96 -35.88 1.56
C VAL A 210 -2.92 -35.20 0.60
N VAL A 211 -2.39 -34.52 -0.40
CA VAL A 211 -3.18 -33.83 -1.42
C VAL A 211 -2.92 -34.46 -2.77
N GLU A 212 -3.99 -34.90 -3.44
CA GLU A 212 -3.94 -35.49 -4.78
C GLU A 212 -5.12 -34.98 -5.61
N GLY A 213 -4.92 -34.79 -6.91
CA GLY A 213 -6.00 -34.37 -7.78
C GLY A 213 -5.53 -33.78 -9.10
N THR A 214 -6.25 -32.77 -9.57
CA THR A 214 -5.95 -32.07 -10.81
C THR A 214 -5.94 -30.56 -10.63
N PHE A 215 -5.06 -29.88 -11.35
CA PHE A 215 -4.98 -28.42 -11.40
C PHE A 215 -5.03 -27.96 -12.87
N ARG A 216 -5.83 -26.92 -13.15
CA ARG A 216 -6.04 -26.33 -14.47
C ARG A 216 -5.43 -24.93 -14.51
N ARG A 217 -4.61 -24.66 -15.53
CA ARG A 217 -4.02 -23.34 -15.84
C ARG A 217 -3.82 -23.21 -17.35
N GLY A 218 -4.18 -22.05 -17.91
CA GLY A 218 -3.94 -21.78 -19.34
C GLY A 218 -4.59 -22.79 -20.29
N GLY A 219 -5.74 -23.37 -19.90
CA GLY A 219 -6.43 -24.42 -20.66
C GLY A 219 -5.87 -25.83 -20.50
N CYS A 220 -4.71 -26.00 -19.87
CA CYS A 220 -4.10 -27.29 -19.60
C CYS A 220 -4.49 -27.79 -18.20
N THR A 221 -4.72 -29.11 -18.07
CA THR A 221 -4.98 -29.76 -16.78
C THR A 221 -3.89 -30.78 -16.48
N ALA A 222 -3.21 -30.62 -15.35
CA ALA A 222 -2.17 -31.52 -14.87
C ALA A 222 -2.64 -32.30 -13.64
N ARG A 223 -2.12 -33.51 -13.47
CA ARG A 223 -2.25 -34.24 -12.20
C ARG A 223 -1.30 -33.64 -11.20
N VAL A 224 -1.79 -33.47 -9.97
CA VAL A 224 -1.00 -32.89 -8.89
C VAL A 224 -0.99 -33.78 -7.67
N ARG A 225 0.15 -33.77 -6.98
CA ARG A 225 0.33 -34.46 -5.71
C ARG A 225 1.19 -33.62 -4.78
N GLY A 226 0.93 -33.72 -3.49
CA GLY A 226 1.78 -33.09 -2.49
C GLY A 226 1.21 -33.20 -1.09
N ARG A 227 1.56 -32.22 -0.26
CA ARG A 227 1.15 -32.20 1.15
C ARG A 227 0.57 -30.85 1.52
N GLY A 228 -0.47 -30.91 2.34
CA GLY A 228 -1.25 -29.76 2.74
C GLY A 228 -1.53 -29.71 4.23
N ARG A 229 -2.25 -28.67 4.60
CA ARG A 229 -2.72 -28.35 5.94
C ARG A 229 -4.08 -27.70 5.81
N TYR A 230 -4.93 -27.91 6.81
CA TYR A 230 -6.24 -27.30 6.90
C TYR A 230 -6.37 -26.59 8.24
N GLU A 231 -6.85 -25.36 8.20
CA GLU A 231 -7.22 -24.53 9.35
C GLU A 231 -8.71 -24.25 9.31
N ARG A 232 -9.36 -24.47 10.46
CA ARG A 232 -10.73 -24.09 10.72
C ARG A 232 -10.73 -23.03 11.80
N ALA A 233 -11.35 -21.88 11.55
CA ALA A 233 -11.57 -20.85 12.57
C ALA A 233 -13.01 -20.35 12.55
N PHE A 234 -13.63 -20.21 13.72
CA PHE A 234 -14.98 -19.65 13.86
C PHE A 234 -15.15 -18.92 15.20
N GLY A 235 -15.91 -17.83 15.18
CA GLY A 235 -16.13 -17.01 16.38
C GLY A 235 -17.07 -15.84 16.09
N GLY A 236 -17.14 -14.88 17.01
CA GLY A 236 -17.91 -13.66 16.81
C GLY A 236 -17.44 -12.83 15.60
N PRO A 237 -18.21 -11.81 15.19
CA PRO A 237 -17.83 -10.92 14.08
C PRO A 237 -16.47 -10.25 14.36
N TRP A 238 -15.52 -10.39 13.44
CA TRP A 238 -14.13 -9.94 13.63
C TRP A 238 -13.97 -8.41 13.67
N HIS A 239 -14.96 -7.66 13.21
CA HIS A 239 -14.93 -6.21 13.09
C HIS A 239 -15.69 -5.49 14.23
N LEU A 240 -16.44 -6.22 15.09
CA LEU A 240 -17.24 -5.63 16.18
C LEU A 240 -16.74 -6.05 17.56
N LEU A 241 -16.76 -5.08 18.47
CA LEU A 241 -16.70 -5.29 19.90
C LEU A 241 -18.02 -5.86 20.43
N GLU A 242 -18.04 -6.26 21.72
CA GLU A 242 -19.22 -6.80 22.40
C GLU A 242 -20.40 -5.85 22.46
N ASP A 243 -20.13 -4.55 22.46
CA ASP A 243 -21.13 -3.48 22.47
C ASP A 243 -21.62 -3.09 21.07
N GLY A 244 -21.15 -3.76 20.01
CA GLY A 244 -21.50 -3.48 18.62
C GLY A 244 -20.76 -2.31 17.98
N GLN A 245 -19.79 -1.69 18.66
CA GLN A 245 -18.91 -0.70 18.05
C GLN A 245 -17.80 -1.35 17.23
N ARG A 246 -17.26 -0.64 16.23
CA ARG A 246 -16.10 -1.13 15.48
C ARG A 246 -14.85 -1.08 16.37
N GLY A 247 -14.22 -2.24 16.59
CA GLY A 247 -13.03 -2.38 17.43
C GLY A 247 -11.75 -1.82 16.80
N PRO A 248 -10.60 -1.90 17.49
CA PRO A 248 -9.28 -1.63 16.91
C PRO A 248 -8.99 -2.58 15.74
N ASP A 249 -7.98 -2.27 14.92
CA ASP A 249 -7.71 -3.04 13.70
C ASP A 249 -6.96 -4.34 14.03
N PRO A 250 -7.47 -5.53 13.67
CA PRO A 250 -6.79 -6.77 13.98
C PRO A 250 -5.48 -6.87 13.20
N VAL A 251 -4.43 -7.33 13.87
CA VAL A 251 -3.14 -7.62 13.27
C VAL A 251 -2.63 -8.96 13.74
N TRP A 252 -1.94 -9.68 12.86
CA TRP A 252 -1.27 -10.91 13.27
C TRP A 252 -0.08 -11.24 12.38
N THR A 253 0.88 -11.95 12.97
CA THR A 253 1.81 -12.80 12.25
C THR A 253 1.58 -14.24 12.67
N TRP A 254 1.35 -15.12 11.71
CA TRP A 254 1.04 -16.52 11.92
C TRP A 254 1.90 -17.37 11.00
N ALA A 255 2.43 -18.49 11.49
CA ALA A 255 3.12 -19.45 10.65
C ALA A 255 2.67 -20.88 10.96
N GLY A 256 2.26 -21.59 9.92
CA GLY A 256 1.91 -23.00 9.97
C GLY A 256 2.94 -23.84 9.22
N LEU A 257 3.78 -24.56 9.96
CA LEU A 257 5.01 -25.19 9.47
C LEU A 257 4.95 -26.71 9.61
N ARG A 258 5.49 -27.43 8.62
CA ARG A 258 5.65 -28.89 8.64
C ARG A 258 7.14 -29.22 8.54
N LEU A 259 7.68 -29.91 9.55
CA LEU A 259 9.08 -30.28 9.63
C LEU A 259 9.35 -31.71 9.10
N ASP A 260 10.55 -31.95 8.61
CA ASP A 260 11.02 -33.22 8.04
C ASP A 260 11.14 -34.33 9.08
N ASN A 261 11.38 -33.97 10.34
CA ASN A 261 11.41 -34.90 11.48
C ASN A 261 10.00 -35.34 11.95
N GLY A 262 8.94 -34.96 11.24
CA GLY A 262 7.57 -35.34 11.53
C GLY A 262 6.82 -34.42 12.48
N TRP A 263 7.47 -33.41 13.08
CA TRP A 263 6.78 -32.40 13.88
C TRP A 263 6.06 -31.37 13.00
N ASP A 264 4.95 -30.83 13.50
CA ASP A 264 4.26 -29.70 12.90
C ASP A 264 4.13 -28.58 13.91
N VAL A 265 4.31 -27.34 13.47
CA VAL A 265 4.38 -26.16 14.32
C VAL A 265 3.35 -25.15 13.85
N THR A 266 2.62 -24.57 14.80
CA THR A 266 1.79 -23.41 14.57
C THR A 266 2.24 -22.36 15.54
N VAL A 267 2.70 -21.22 15.07
CA VAL A 267 3.11 -20.11 15.91
C VAL A 267 2.32 -18.88 15.49
N ALA A 268 1.89 -18.08 16.47
CA ALA A 268 1.15 -16.86 16.22
C ALA A 268 1.57 -15.76 17.18
N ASP A 269 1.55 -14.53 16.68
CA ASP A 269 1.54 -13.30 17.45
C ASP A 269 0.36 -12.47 16.95
N ILE A 270 -0.68 -12.34 17.77
CA ILE A 270 -1.97 -11.75 17.43
C ILE A 270 -2.20 -10.56 18.35
N GLY A 271 -2.63 -9.44 17.77
CA GLY A 271 -2.94 -8.23 18.51
C GLY A 271 -3.91 -7.34 17.76
N HIS A 272 -4.00 -6.10 18.22
CA HIS A 272 -4.75 -5.06 17.52
C HIS A 272 -3.97 -3.75 17.51
N THR A 273 -4.14 -2.99 16.45
CA THR A 273 -3.57 -1.65 16.29
C THR A 273 -4.64 -0.60 16.55
N ASP A 274 -4.33 0.34 17.45
CA ASP A 274 -5.12 1.55 17.62
C ASP A 274 -4.92 2.47 16.41
N ALA A 275 -6.01 2.88 15.77
CA ALA A 275 -5.95 3.66 14.54
C ALA A 275 -5.45 5.09 14.73
N ALA A 276 -5.64 5.67 15.92
CA ALA A 276 -5.25 7.05 16.22
C ALA A 276 -3.77 7.13 16.66
N THR A 277 -3.31 6.18 17.49
CA THR A 277 -1.92 6.18 17.96
C THR A 277 -0.97 5.38 17.06
N GLY A 278 -1.51 4.40 16.34
CA GLY A 278 -0.72 3.40 15.61
C GLY A 278 -0.03 2.37 16.53
N GLU A 279 -0.32 2.39 17.82
CA GLU A 279 0.25 1.46 18.80
C GLU A 279 -0.42 0.08 18.66
N THR A 280 0.40 -0.97 18.65
CA THR A 280 -0.08 -2.35 18.55
C THR A 280 -0.02 -3.02 19.92
N THR A 281 -1.17 -3.49 20.39
CA THR A 281 -1.30 -4.21 21.66
C THR A 281 -1.40 -5.71 21.41
N PRO A 282 -0.47 -6.54 21.89
CA PRO A 282 -0.54 -7.99 21.73
C PRO A 282 -1.65 -8.59 22.62
N HIS A 283 -2.34 -9.60 22.11
CA HIS A 283 -3.46 -10.27 22.78
C HIS A 283 -3.21 -11.77 22.96
N ALA A 284 -2.57 -12.43 21.99
CA ALA A 284 -2.21 -13.84 22.10
C ALA A 284 -0.88 -14.12 21.41
N ARG A 285 0.03 -14.84 22.09
CA ARG A 285 1.32 -15.26 21.56
C ARG A 285 1.68 -16.66 22.06
N GLY A 286 2.08 -17.56 21.17
CA GLY A 286 2.50 -18.92 21.55
C GLY A 286 2.74 -19.85 20.35
N ALA A 287 3.17 -21.09 20.62
CA ALA A 287 3.21 -22.19 19.65
C ALA A 287 2.39 -23.45 20.04
N VAL A 288 1.52 -23.93 19.14
CA VAL A 288 0.91 -25.26 19.23
C VAL A 288 1.65 -26.16 18.28
N LEU A 289 2.19 -27.25 18.81
CA LEU A 289 2.92 -28.26 18.07
C LEU A 289 2.14 -29.58 18.04
N SER A 290 2.36 -30.34 16.98
CA SER A 290 1.90 -31.73 16.86
C SER A 290 3.13 -32.64 16.76
N SER A 291 3.27 -33.58 17.69
CA SER A 291 4.32 -34.59 17.65
C SER A 291 4.20 -35.47 16.40
N PRO A 292 5.24 -36.24 16.03
CA PRO A 292 5.16 -37.21 14.94
C PRO A 292 3.98 -38.18 15.09
N ASP A 293 3.64 -38.54 16.32
CA ASP A 293 2.53 -39.45 16.66
C ASP A 293 1.16 -38.76 16.73
N GLY A 294 1.12 -37.42 16.58
CA GLY A 294 -0.10 -36.62 16.55
C GLY A 294 -0.48 -35.97 17.89
N ASP A 295 0.36 -36.09 18.93
CA ASP A 295 0.08 -35.49 20.23
C ASP A 295 0.20 -33.96 20.19
N ARG A 296 -0.75 -33.28 20.84
CA ARG A 296 -0.74 -31.83 20.98
C ARG A 296 0.24 -31.41 22.08
N VAL A 297 1.15 -30.49 21.75
CA VAL A 297 2.01 -29.80 22.71
C VAL A 297 1.74 -28.30 22.60
N GLU A 298 1.45 -27.67 23.73
CA GLU A 298 1.30 -26.23 23.82
C GLU A 298 2.54 -25.65 24.51
N ALA A 299 3.14 -24.63 23.93
CA ALA A 299 4.37 -24.03 24.42
C ALA A 299 4.38 -22.51 24.20
N SER A 300 5.22 -21.83 24.99
CA SER A 300 5.51 -20.43 24.75
C SER A 300 6.36 -20.32 23.48
N ALA A 301 6.18 -19.22 22.73
CA ALA A 301 7.00 -18.97 21.57
C ALA A 301 7.34 -17.50 21.46
N THR A 302 8.53 -17.23 20.93
CA THR A 302 8.85 -15.91 20.39
C THR A 302 8.85 -15.97 18.88
N LEU A 303 8.28 -14.94 18.26
CA LEU A 303 8.27 -14.75 16.82
C LEU A 303 8.80 -13.35 16.55
N ARG A 304 9.84 -13.25 15.72
CA ARG A 304 10.44 -11.97 15.32
C ARG A 304 10.40 -11.85 13.81
N GLY A 305 9.63 -10.90 13.32
CA GLY A 305 9.56 -10.56 11.90
C GLY A 305 10.91 -10.08 11.36
N SER A 306 11.14 -10.32 10.08
CA SER A 306 12.35 -9.93 9.36
C SER A 306 12.05 -9.78 7.87
N ARG A 307 12.96 -9.12 7.15
CA ARG A 307 12.87 -8.92 5.69
C ARG A 307 11.57 -8.20 5.30
N PRO A 308 11.40 -6.94 5.75
CA PRO A 308 10.22 -6.17 5.40
C PRO A 308 10.14 -5.97 3.89
N TRP A 309 8.94 -6.04 3.35
CA TRP A 309 8.63 -5.71 1.97
C TRP A 309 7.33 -4.92 1.92
N THR A 310 7.37 -3.76 1.26
CA THR A 310 6.20 -2.88 1.11
C THR A 310 5.58 -3.06 -0.26
N SER A 311 4.35 -3.57 -0.33
CA SER A 311 3.58 -3.71 -1.59
C SER A 311 3.34 -2.36 -2.23
N LEU A 312 3.58 -2.23 -3.55
CA LEU A 312 3.24 -1.01 -4.29
C LEU A 312 1.75 -0.84 -4.54
N ALA A 313 1.00 -1.94 -4.54
CA ALA A 313 -0.44 -1.93 -4.74
C ALA A 313 -1.18 -1.37 -3.51
N THR A 314 -0.86 -1.92 -2.33
CA THR A 314 -1.59 -1.59 -1.10
C THR A 314 -0.85 -0.61 -0.20
N LEU A 315 0.46 -0.42 -0.39
CA LEU A 315 1.36 0.28 0.54
C LEU A 315 1.38 -0.33 1.95
N ASN A 316 1.04 -1.61 2.07
CA ASN A 316 1.26 -2.37 3.30
C ASN A 316 2.68 -2.92 3.32
N THR A 317 3.30 -2.90 4.50
CA THR A 317 4.59 -3.53 4.75
C THR A 317 4.40 -4.86 5.47
N TYR A 318 5.01 -5.90 4.94
CA TYR A 318 4.94 -7.26 5.44
C TYR A 318 6.33 -7.78 5.77
N ASP A 319 6.49 -8.43 6.92
CA ASP A 319 7.68 -9.24 7.19
C ASP A 319 7.60 -10.54 6.39
N THR A 320 8.53 -10.73 5.45
CA THR A 320 8.55 -11.89 4.55
C THR A 320 9.40 -13.05 5.09
N GLY A 321 9.94 -12.90 6.29
CA GLY A 321 10.51 -14.00 7.06
C GLY A 321 10.33 -13.76 8.55
N CYS A 322 10.53 -14.80 9.35
CA CYS A 322 10.55 -14.66 10.80
C CYS A 322 11.48 -15.68 11.46
N ASP A 323 12.03 -15.31 12.61
CA ASP A 323 12.71 -16.22 13.52
C ASP A 323 11.73 -16.67 14.60
N VAL A 324 11.68 -17.99 14.84
CA VAL A 324 10.79 -18.63 15.81
C VAL A 324 11.63 -19.37 16.83
N GLU A 325 11.38 -19.12 18.11
CA GLU A 325 12.00 -19.87 19.21
C GLU A 325 10.94 -20.45 20.15
N VAL A 326 11.03 -21.75 20.44
CA VAL A 326 10.22 -22.46 21.44
C VAL A 326 11.19 -23.10 22.44
N PRO A 327 11.52 -22.40 23.55
CA PRO A 327 12.54 -22.85 24.50
C PRO A 327 12.27 -24.21 25.11
N GLU A 328 11.00 -24.54 25.38
CA GLU A 328 10.56 -25.78 26.02
C GLU A 328 10.93 -27.04 25.22
N LEU A 329 11.18 -26.89 23.92
CA LEU A 329 11.56 -27.97 23.01
C LEU A 329 12.95 -27.79 22.40
N ASP A 330 13.74 -26.80 22.87
CA ASP A 330 15.00 -26.39 22.26
C ASP A 330 14.87 -26.23 20.72
N LEU A 331 13.78 -25.59 20.30
CA LEU A 331 13.43 -25.41 18.90
C LEU A 331 13.74 -23.97 18.48
N ARG A 332 14.53 -23.83 17.42
CA ARG A 332 14.84 -22.56 16.75
C ARG A 332 14.66 -22.74 15.26
N LEU A 333 13.81 -21.92 14.64
CA LEU A 333 13.50 -21.99 13.22
C LEU A 333 13.68 -20.62 12.59
N ARG A 334 14.20 -20.59 11.37
CA ARG A 334 14.12 -19.45 10.46
C ARG A 334 13.13 -19.79 9.36
N VAL A 335 12.10 -18.96 9.24
CA VAL A 335 11.06 -19.07 8.21
C VAL A 335 11.32 -17.99 7.18
N ARG A 336 11.34 -18.36 5.89
CA ARG A 336 11.57 -17.42 4.79
C ARG A 336 10.61 -17.69 3.66
N ALA A 337 9.81 -16.69 3.31
CA ALA A 337 9.01 -16.71 2.10
C ALA A 337 9.90 -17.03 0.88
N TRP A 338 9.38 -17.80 -0.07
CA TRP A 338 10.07 -18.09 -1.33
C TRP A 338 10.46 -16.81 -2.08
N PHE A 339 9.55 -15.84 -2.08
CA PHE A 339 9.78 -14.48 -2.56
C PHE A 339 8.79 -13.51 -1.89
N PRO A 340 9.09 -12.20 -1.84
CA PRO A 340 8.28 -11.23 -1.10
C PRO A 340 6.86 -11.02 -1.62
N ARG A 341 6.68 -11.02 -2.95
CA ARG A 341 5.45 -10.62 -3.65
C ARG A 341 4.34 -11.68 -3.61
N GLN A 342 3.98 -12.14 -2.41
CA GLN A 342 2.92 -13.13 -2.16
C GLN A 342 1.74 -12.51 -1.39
N GLU A 343 1.39 -11.27 -1.75
CA GLU A 343 0.25 -10.54 -1.18
C GLU A 343 -1.06 -11.03 -1.79
N ALA A 344 -1.96 -11.49 -0.93
CA ALA A 344 -3.33 -11.81 -1.28
C ALA A 344 -4.24 -10.60 -1.05
N ARG A 345 -4.82 -10.07 -2.14
CA ARG A 345 -5.64 -8.85 -2.16
C ARG A 345 -7.12 -9.22 -2.27
N SER A 346 -7.93 -8.77 -1.32
CA SER A 346 -9.40 -8.92 -1.36
C SER A 346 -10.03 -8.01 -0.32
N LEU A 347 -11.20 -7.44 -0.64
CA LEU A 347 -12.03 -6.62 0.23
C LEU A 347 -12.32 -7.28 1.59
N VAL A 348 -12.34 -8.62 1.61
CA VAL A 348 -12.55 -9.44 2.82
C VAL A 348 -11.50 -9.17 3.90
N PHE A 349 -10.28 -8.80 3.52
CA PHE A 349 -9.15 -8.54 4.43
C PHE A 349 -8.80 -7.05 4.52
N GLY A 350 -9.71 -6.17 4.10
CA GLY A 350 -9.35 -4.78 3.84
C GLY A 350 -8.60 -4.64 2.52
N SER A 351 -7.38 -4.11 2.55
CA SER A 351 -6.60 -3.86 1.33
C SER A 351 -5.69 -5.05 0.92
N GLY A 352 -5.18 -5.83 1.89
CA GLY A 352 -4.39 -7.02 1.61
C GLY A 352 -3.79 -7.70 2.84
N MET A 353 -3.33 -8.94 2.65
CA MET A 353 -2.62 -9.76 3.64
C MET A 353 -1.50 -10.54 2.93
N LEU A 354 -0.35 -10.76 3.59
CA LEU A 354 0.67 -11.67 3.06
C LEU A 354 0.21 -13.11 3.32
N GLU A 355 0.24 -13.96 2.29
CA GLU A 355 0.07 -15.41 2.39
C GLU A 355 1.20 -16.10 1.64
N ALA A 356 2.36 -16.14 2.27
CA ALA A 356 3.60 -16.54 1.63
C ALA A 356 3.94 -18.00 1.90
N ASP A 357 4.05 -18.80 0.83
CA ASP A 357 4.75 -20.07 0.90
C ASP A 357 6.20 -19.83 1.33
N ALA A 358 6.61 -20.53 2.39
CA ALA A 358 7.86 -20.23 3.09
C ALA A 358 8.62 -21.48 3.51
N ASP A 359 9.91 -21.53 3.18
CA ASP A 359 10.81 -22.59 3.62
C ASP A 359 11.29 -22.36 5.04
N VAL A 360 11.59 -23.46 5.71
CA VAL A 360 11.99 -23.49 7.11
C VAL A 360 13.29 -24.25 7.28
N GLU A 361 14.22 -23.66 8.01
CA GLU A 361 15.47 -24.30 8.45
C GLU A 361 15.73 -23.99 9.92
N GLY A 362 16.33 -24.92 10.65
CA GLY A 362 16.65 -24.67 12.05
C GLY A 362 17.14 -25.89 12.80
N THR A 363 16.95 -25.87 14.12
CA THR A 363 17.31 -26.96 15.02
C THR A 363 16.22 -27.26 16.02
N MET A 364 16.08 -28.53 16.40
CA MET A 364 15.24 -29.00 17.50
C MET A 364 16.06 -29.96 18.37
N ALA A 365 16.19 -29.67 19.67
CA ALA A 365 17.02 -30.46 20.60
C ALA A 365 18.45 -30.68 20.06
N GLY A 366 19.08 -29.59 19.58
CA GLY A 366 20.41 -29.59 18.96
C GLY A 366 20.54 -30.29 17.60
N ARG A 367 19.46 -30.86 17.03
CA ARG A 367 19.50 -31.55 15.72
C ARG A 367 18.94 -30.68 14.60
N PRO A 368 19.55 -30.67 13.40
CA PRO A 368 19.01 -29.94 12.26
C PRO A 368 17.61 -30.42 11.89
N VAL A 369 16.72 -29.47 11.59
CA VAL A 369 15.39 -29.72 11.04
C VAL A 369 15.16 -28.80 9.85
N ARG A 370 14.43 -29.30 8.85
CA ARG A 370 14.02 -28.52 7.68
C ARG A 370 12.54 -28.73 7.42
N GLY A 371 11.94 -27.88 6.62
CA GLY A 371 10.55 -28.03 6.28
C GLY A 371 10.02 -26.90 5.45
N GLY A 372 8.71 -26.78 5.48
CA GLY A 372 8.01 -25.74 4.76
C GLY A 372 6.60 -25.55 5.27
N GLY A 373 6.03 -24.42 4.91
CA GLY A 373 4.71 -24.05 5.38
C GLY A 373 4.23 -22.76 4.76
N LEU A 374 3.33 -22.12 5.48
CA LEU A 374 2.76 -20.83 5.14
C LEU A 374 3.12 -19.83 6.24
N LEU A 375 3.63 -18.66 5.84
CA LEU A 375 3.75 -17.47 6.66
C LEU A 375 2.62 -16.51 6.26
N ALA A 376 1.77 -16.14 7.22
CA ALA A 376 0.69 -15.20 7.00
C ALA A 376 0.84 -13.97 7.89
N VAL A 377 0.76 -12.78 7.28
CA VAL A 377 0.90 -11.51 8.00
C VAL A 377 -0.26 -10.60 7.62
N LEU A 378 -1.14 -10.34 8.59
CA LEU A 378 -2.18 -9.30 8.48
C LEU A 378 -1.69 -8.01 9.15
N PRO A 379 -1.37 -6.97 8.38
CA PRO A 379 -1.05 -5.66 8.91
C PRO A 379 -2.33 -4.90 9.23
N SER A 380 -2.18 -3.77 9.90
CA SER A 380 -3.28 -2.82 10.00
C SER A 380 -3.58 -2.25 8.61
N ASN A 381 -4.80 -2.52 8.15
CA ASN A 381 -5.34 -2.11 6.86
C ASN A 381 -6.15 -0.81 6.95
N ARG A 382 -6.47 -0.33 8.17
CA ARG A 382 -7.21 0.92 8.35
C ARG A 382 -6.35 2.13 7.99
N ILE A 383 -6.84 2.95 7.06
CA ILE A 383 -6.22 4.22 6.70
C ILE A 383 -6.83 5.33 7.56
N GLY A 384 -6.29 5.53 8.77
CA GLY A 384 -6.74 6.60 9.67
C GLY A 384 -6.19 7.98 9.31
N ASP A 385 -5.05 8.01 8.63
CA ASP A 385 -4.43 9.21 8.08
C ASP A 385 -3.94 8.90 6.67
N PHE A 386 -4.61 9.50 5.68
CA PHE A 386 -4.27 9.32 4.27
C PHE A 386 -2.87 9.83 3.93
N GLU A 387 -2.40 10.88 4.60
CA GLU A 387 -1.09 11.45 4.37
C GLU A 387 0.02 10.52 4.86
N ARG A 388 -0.13 9.98 6.06
CA ARG A 388 0.77 8.94 6.58
C ARG A 388 0.77 7.70 5.69
N TYR A 389 -0.39 7.32 5.16
CA TYR A 389 -0.54 6.20 4.24
C TYR A 389 0.27 6.39 2.95
N ILE A 390 0.09 7.50 2.23
CA ILE A 390 0.83 7.76 0.99
C ILE A 390 2.33 7.94 1.24
N THR A 391 2.74 8.40 2.42
CA THR A 391 4.16 8.57 2.78
C THR A 391 4.89 7.23 2.91
N ARG A 392 4.20 6.10 3.04
CA ARG A 392 4.83 4.76 3.05
C ARG A 392 5.58 4.44 1.76
N VAL A 393 5.18 5.04 0.63
CA VAL A 393 5.91 4.88 -0.65
C VAL A 393 7.32 5.48 -0.60
N ARG A 394 7.57 6.42 0.31
CA ARG A 394 8.85 7.13 0.42
C ARG A 394 9.99 6.17 0.70
N ASP A 395 9.80 5.23 1.62
CA ASP A 395 10.89 4.35 2.04
C ASP A 395 11.27 3.40 0.89
N THR A 396 10.27 2.89 0.15
CA THR A 396 10.51 2.15 -1.11
C THR A 396 11.13 3.02 -2.19
N THR A 397 10.75 4.29 -2.29
CA THR A 397 11.36 5.23 -3.24
C THR A 397 12.84 5.45 -2.91
N LEU A 398 13.18 5.58 -1.63
CA LEU A 398 14.56 5.71 -1.14
C LEU A 398 15.39 4.45 -1.41
N GLU A 399 14.82 3.26 -1.21
CA GLU A 399 15.44 1.98 -1.56
C GLU A 399 15.78 1.92 -3.06
N GLU A 400 14.85 2.30 -3.93
CA GLU A 400 15.08 2.32 -5.37
C GLU A 400 16.08 3.43 -5.79
N ILE A 401 16.12 4.56 -5.07
CA ILE A 401 17.14 5.60 -5.29
C ILE A 401 18.52 5.06 -4.91
N ASP A 402 18.65 4.26 -3.85
CA ASP A 402 19.94 3.64 -3.47
C ASP A 402 20.51 2.72 -4.56
N HIS A 403 19.64 2.07 -5.34
CA HIS A 403 20.09 1.26 -6.48
C HIS A 403 20.66 2.09 -7.65
N LEU A 404 20.15 3.30 -7.88
CA LEU A 404 20.63 4.17 -8.95
C LEU A 404 21.78 5.07 -8.47
N TYR A 405 21.63 5.61 -7.27
CA TYR A 405 22.44 6.65 -6.63
C TYR A 405 22.87 6.10 -5.25
N PRO A 406 23.84 5.18 -5.21
CA PRO A 406 24.23 4.49 -3.98
C PRO A 406 24.93 5.43 -2.99
N GLU A 407 24.75 5.17 -1.68
CA GLU A 407 25.42 5.92 -0.61
C GLU A 407 26.94 5.92 -0.73
N THR A 408 27.52 4.77 -1.10
CA THR A 408 28.96 4.61 -1.33
C THR A 408 29.26 4.51 -2.83
N PRO A 409 30.44 4.96 -3.29
CA PRO A 409 30.80 4.82 -4.69
C PRO A 409 30.74 3.35 -5.15
N ASP A 410 29.98 3.07 -6.21
CA ASP A 410 29.87 1.77 -6.86
C ASP A 410 30.23 1.90 -8.33
N HIS A 411 31.17 1.07 -8.81
CA HIS A 411 31.65 1.14 -10.19
C HIS A 411 30.54 0.94 -11.23
N GLY A 412 29.61 0.01 -10.99
CA GLY A 412 28.54 -0.30 -11.94
C GLY A 412 27.52 0.83 -12.03
N ALA A 413 27.07 1.34 -10.88
CA ALA A 413 26.13 2.44 -10.81
C ALA A 413 26.71 3.72 -11.41
N LEU A 414 27.95 4.08 -11.08
CA LEU A 414 28.58 5.30 -11.62
C LEU A 414 28.89 5.18 -13.11
N ALA A 415 29.23 3.98 -13.60
CA ALA A 415 29.33 3.74 -15.03
C ALA A 415 27.99 3.96 -15.73
N ALA A 416 26.87 3.46 -15.18
CA ALA A 416 25.54 3.71 -15.73
C ALA A 416 25.15 5.19 -15.70
N VAL A 417 25.46 5.92 -14.61
CA VAL A 417 25.27 7.38 -14.51
C VAL A 417 26.05 8.12 -15.60
N ALA A 418 27.24 7.64 -15.95
CA ALA A 418 28.08 8.22 -17.01
C ALA A 418 27.72 7.75 -18.44
N GLY A 419 26.78 6.81 -18.61
CA GLY A 419 26.48 6.19 -19.91
C GLY A 419 27.60 5.27 -20.42
N MET A 420 28.34 4.65 -19.52
CA MET A 420 29.47 3.74 -19.75
C MET A 420 29.20 2.34 -19.16
N GLU A 421 27.94 1.96 -18.98
CA GLU A 421 27.54 0.66 -18.42
C GLU A 421 28.04 -0.55 -19.23
N ASP A 422 28.39 -0.37 -20.51
CA ASP A 422 28.99 -1.38 -21.38
C ASP A 422 30.49 -1.60 -21.12
N ARG A 423 31.15 -0.64 -20.47
CA ARG A 423 32.58 -0.65 -20.16
C ARG A 423 32.90 -0.01 -18.81
N PRO A 424 32.34 -0.54 -17.71
CA PRO A 424 32.52 0.03 -16.37
C PRO A 424 33.98 0.05 -15.90
N GLY A 425 34.80 -0.87 -16.43
CA GLY A 425 36.24 -0.95 -16.11
C GLY A 425 37.10 0.16 -16.70
N GLU A 426 36.56 1.03 -17.58
CA GLU A 426 37.26 2.21 -18.06
C GLU A 426 37.26 3.37 -17.04
N LEU A 427 36.37 3.31 -16.03
CA LEU A 427 36.36 4.25 -14.92
C LEU A 427 37.27 3.72 -13.80
N ASP A 428 38.43 4.35 -13.63
CA ASP A 428 39.28 4.07 -12.48
C ASP A 428 38.63 4.52 -11.16
N GLY A 429 39.15 4.03 -10.03
CA GLY A 429 38.56 4.29 -8.71
C GLY A 429 38.50 5.77 -8.32
N LEU A 430 39.47 6.58 -8.74
CA LEU A 430 39.48 8.02 -8.43
C LEU A 430 38.38 8.74 -9.22
N VAL A 431 38.20 8.38 -10.49
CA VAL A 431 37.10 8.92 -11.31
C VAL A 431 35.75 8.52 -10.74
N VAL A 432 35.59 7.29 -10.26
CA VAL A 432 34.35 6.84 -9.60
C VAL A 432 34.06 7.63 -8.33
N GLU A 433 35.07 7.91 -7.51
CA GLU A 433 34.93 8.78 -6.33
C GLU A 433 34.54 10.22 -6.70
N ASP A 434 35.18 10.80 -7.72
CA ASP A 434 34.89 12.16 -8.19
C ASP A 434 33.47 12.28 -8.76
N LEU A 435 33.03 11.30 -9.56
CA LEU A 435 31.67 11.25 -10.10
C LEU A 435 30.64 11.10 -8.98
N HIS A 436 30.90 10.25 -8.00
CA HIS A 436 30.02 10.09 -6.84
C HIS A 436 29.91 11.41 -6.06
N ALA A 437 31.04 12.05 -5.76
CA ALA A 437 31.08 13.30 -4.99
C ALA A 437 30.38 14.47 -5.72
N SER A 438 30.42 14.50 -7.04
CA SER A 438 29.93 15.63 -7.86
C SER A 438 28.52 15.45 -8.44
N LEU A 439 28.04 14.22 -8.62
CA LEU A 439 26.71 13.93 -9.20
C LEU A 439 25.76 13.24 -8.22
N VAL A 440 26.26 12.23 -7.50
CA VAL A 440 25.42 11.38 -6.64
C VAL A 440 25.20 12.04 -5.28
N ARG A 441 26.27 12.40 -4.58
CA ARG A 441 26.22 12.97 -3.23
C ARG A 441 25.38 14.25 -3.11
N PRO A 442 25.41 15.22 -4.07
CA PRO A 442 24.53 16.39 -4.02
C PRO A 442 23.05 16.02 -4.10
N MET A 443 22.70 15.05 -4.96
CA MET A 443 21.34 14.56 -5.08
C MET A 443 20.91 13.75 -3.86
N ARG A 444 21.81 12.92 -3.28
CA ARG A 444 21.56 12.23 -2.01
C ARG A 444 21.27 13.18 -0.87
N HIS A 445 22.03 14.27 -0.76
CA HIS A 445 21.76 15.31 0.25
C HIS A 445 20.34 15.90 0.13
N ALA A 446 19.83 16.04 -1.10
CA ALA A 446 18.46 16.48 -1.34
C ALA A 446 17.43 15.37 -1.04
N THR A 447 17.72 14.12 -1.43
CA THR A 447 16.79 13.00 -1.24
C THR A 447 16.72 12.48 0.20
N ASP A 448 17.76 12.68 1.01
CA ASP A 448 17.73 12.38 2.46
C ASP A 448 16.70 13.23 3.21
N GLY A 449 16.37 14.39 2.64
CA GLY A 449 15.27 15.26 3.08
C GLY A 449 13.95 14.93 2.39
N LEU A 450 13.74 13.72 1.85
CA LEU A 450 12.55 13.39 1.08
C LEU A 450 11.26 13.63 1.89
N GLY A 451 10.36 14.37 1.26
CA GLY A 451 9.02 14.62 1.76
C GLY A 451 8.11 13.44 1.47
N ARG A 452 6.83 13.74 1.26
CA ARG A 452 5.73 12.74 1.21
C ARG A 452 5.76 11.81 -0.01
N SER A 453 6.61 12.07 -1.02
CA SER A 453 6.83 11.25 -2.23
C SER A 453 5.55 10.85 -3.00
N TRP A 454 4.46 11.61 -2.86
CA TRP A 454 3.16 11.28 -3.49
C TRP A 454 3.22 11.27 -5.03
N ARG A 455 4.13 12.05 -5.63
CA ARG A 455 4.34 12.08 -7.09
C ARG A 455 4.85 10.74 -7.61
N SER A 456 5.72 10.09 -6.85
CA SER A 456 6.24 8.77 -7.18
C SER A 456 5.14 7.71 -7.15
N TYR A 457 4.17 7.83 -6.22
CA TYR A 457 2.98 6.98 -6.19
C TYR A 457 2.06 7.13 -7.41
N VAL A 458 2.02 8.29 -8.08
CA VAL A 458 1.10 8.53 -9.22
C VAL A 458 1.33 7.52 -10.35
N GLY A 459 2.59 7.21 -10.66
CA GLY A 459 2.92 6.27 -11.74
C GLY A 459 2.43 4.85 -11.43
N THR A 460 2.66 4.37 -10.21
CA THR A 460 2.22 3.03 -9.78
C THR A 460 0.70 2.96 -9.64
N ALA A 461 0.06 4.01 -9.14
CA ALA A 461 -1.39 4.12 -9.08
C ALA A 461 -2.02 4.06 -10.47
N ALA A 462 -1.44 4.74 -11.47
CA ALA A 462 -1.94 4.71 -12.84
C ALA A 462 -1.83 3.30 -13.48
N ILE A 463 -0.78 2.55 -13.16
CA ILE A 463 -0.61 1.15 -13.60
C ILE A 463 -1.73 0.27 -12.99
N GLU A 464 -1.94 0.35 -11.67
CA GLU A 464 -2.97 -0.44 -10.98
C GLU A 464 -4.40 -0.04 -11.37
N LEU A 465 -4.66 1.24 -11.64
CA LEU A 465 -5.96 1.71 -12.16
C LEU A 465 -6.29 1.13 -13.55
N CYS A 466 -5.28 0.71 -14.31
CA CYS A 466 -5.47 0.01 -15.57
C CYS A 466 -5.60 -1.51 -15.39
N GLY A 467 -5.51 -2.03 -14.16
CA GLY A 467 -5.60 -3.45 -13.84
C GLY A 467 -4.30 -4.22 -14.04
N ALA A 468 -3.15 -3.53 -14.14
CA ALA A 468 -1.84 -4.14 -14.27
C ALA A 468 -1.07 -4.13 -12.94
N ASP A 469 -0.12 -5.06 -12.78
CA ASP A 469 0.75 -5.16 -11.62
C ASP A 469 1.83 -4.07 -11.65
N SER A 470 1.89 -3.24 -10.62
CA SER A 470 2.88 -2.16 -10.48
C SER A 470 4.25 -2.65 -9.99
N GLU A 471 4.34 -3.83 -9.39
CA GLU A 471 5.57 -4.36 -8.77
C GLU A 471 6.78 -4.45 -9.70
N PRO A 472 6.67 -4.92 -10.96
CA PRO A 472 7.81 -4.97 -11.88
C PRO A 472 8.39 -3.59 -12.22
N TYR A 473 7.64 -2.53 -11.95
CA TYR A 473 7.96 -1.16 -12.32
C TYR A 473 8.43 -0.30 -11.14
N ARG A 474 8.76 -0.93 -9.99
CA ARG A 474 9.36 -0.26 -8.81
C ARG A 474 10.43 0.78 -9.13
N PRO A 475 11.39 0.54 -10.04
CA PRO A 475 12.43 1.54 -10.33
C PRO A 475 11.90 2.88 -10.88
N LEU A 476 10.66 2.94 -11.39
CA LEU A 476 10.03 4.20 -11.80
C LEU A 476 9.83 5.17 -10.64
N LEU A 477 9.72 4.68 -9.39
CA LEU A 477 9.64 5.53 -8.20
C LEU A 477 10.88 6.42 -8.10
N ALA A 478 12.07 5.81 -8.17
CA ALA A 478 13.33 6.53 -8.08
C ALA A 478 13.51 7.52 -9.23
N ALA A 479 13.24 7.10 -10.47
CA ALA A 479 13.38 8.00 -11.61
C ALA A 479 12.42 9.21 -11.53
N THR A 480 11.20 9.00 -11.05
CA THR A 480 10.21 10.06 -10.86
C THR A 480 10.63 11.03 -9.75
N GLU A 481 11.13 10.50 -8.64
CA GLU A 481 11.54 11.32 -7.51
C GLU A 481 12.86 12.07 -7.78
N LEU A 482 13.82 11.45 -8.47
CA LEU A 482 15.06 12.10 -8.90
C LEU A 482 14.79 13.23 -9.90
N LEU A 483 13.87 13.04 -10.84
CA LEU A 483 13.37 14.11 -11.70
C LEU A 483 12.85 15.28 -10.89
N HIS A 484 11.91 15.02 -9.97
CA HIS A 484 11.30 16.06 -9.16
C HIS A 484 12.32 16.78 -8.28
N THR A 485 13.20 16.02 -7.64
CA THR A 485 14.26 16.54 -6.77
C THR A 485 15.25 17.38 -7.56
N GLY A 486 15.62 16.97 -8.77
CA GLY A 486 16.46 17.77 -9.66
C GLY A 486 15.83 19.13 -9.96
N CYS A 487 14.53 19.16 -10.30
CA CYS A 487 13.81 20.43 -10.48
C CYS A 487 13.83 21.31 -9.22
N LEU A 488 13.67 20.73 -8.02
CA LEU A 488 13.73 21.49 -6.76
C LEU A 488 15.10 22.08 -6.48
N VAL A 489 16.18 21.36 -6.82
CA VAL A 489 17.55 21.85 -6.64
C VAL A 489 17.85 23.02 -7.59
N VAL A 490 17.40 22.96 -8.84
CA VAL A 490 17.51 24.08 -9.78
C VAL A 490 16.69 25.27 -9.30
N ASP A 491 15.44 25.04 -8.90
CA ASP A 491 14.55 26.07 -8.31
C ASP A 491 15.16 26.74 -7.08
N ASP A 492 15.82 25.98 -6.20
CA ASP A 492 16.53 26.54 -5.04
C ASP A 492 17.68 27.48 -5.43
N VAL A 493 18.42 27.17 -6.50
CA VAL A 493 19.49 28.03 -7.04
C VAL A 493 18.89 29.32 -7.61
N GLU A 494 17.81 29.19 -8.40
CA GLU A 494 17.13 30.33 -9.04
C GLU A 494 16.54 31.30 -8.00
N ASP A 495 15.90 30.76 -6.95
CA ASP A 495 15.29 31.54 -5.86
C ASP A 495 16.32 31.99 -4.79
N ARG A 496 17.58 31.53 -4.86
CA ARG A 496 18.61 31.71 -3.81
C ARG A 496 18.15 31.24 -2.43
N SER A 497 17.40 30.14 -2.40
CA SER A 497 16.82 29.60 -1.18
C SER A 497 17.90 28.97 -0.29
N PRO A 498 18.13 29.47 0.94
CA PRO A 498 19.21 28.93 1.78
C PRO A 498 18.87 27.55 2.37
N LEU A 499 17.58 27.23 2.48
CA LEU A 499 17.08 26.02 3.14
C LEU A 499 16.02 25.33 2.28
N ARG A 500 16.04 24.00 2.29
CA ARG A 500 14.99 23.13 1.76
C ARG A 500 14.59 22.12 2.82
N ARG A 501 13.30 22.10 3.19
CA ARG A 501 12.75 21.17 4.20
C ARG A 501 13.55 21.18 5.52
N GLY A 502 13.98 22.36 5.96
CA GLY A 502 14.76 22.55 7.18
C GLY A 502 16.24 22.15 7.11
N ARG A 503 16.76 21.75 5.94
CA ARG A 503 18.18 21.43 5.69
C ARG A 503 18.81 22.48 4.77
N PRO A 504 20.12 22.74 4.84
CA PRO A 504 20.82 23.58 3.85
C PRO A 504 20.52 23.12 2.43
N ALA A 505 20.15 24.03 1.53
CA ALA A 505 19.90 23.69 0.13
C ALA A 505 21.19 23.19 -0.55
N VAL A 506 21.09 22.37 -1.59
CA VAL A 506 22.26 21.72 -2.23
C VAL A 506 23.32 22.74 -2.65
N HIS A 507 22.92 23.85 -3.27
CA HIS A 507 23.87 24.87 -3.73
C HIS A 507 24.61 25.58 -2.59
N THR A 508 24.01 25.66 -1.40
CA THR A 508 24.68 26.22 -0.21
C THR A 508 25.80 25.32 0.32
N VAL A 509 25.72 24.02 0.05
CA VAL A 509 26.69 23.01 0.52
C VAL A 509 27.74 22.70 -0.56
N PHE A 510 27.29 22.53 -1.81
CA PHE A 510 28.11 22.02 -2.91
C PHE A 510 28.47 23.09 -3.96
N GLY A 511 27.94 24.30 -3.82
CA GLY A 511 28.08 25.39 -4.78
C GLY A 511 27.15 25.28 -5.99
N ASP A 512 26.84 26.43 -6.60
CA ASP A 512 25.91 26.54 -7.73
C ASP A 512 26.30 25.64 -8.93
N PRO A 513 27.58 25.58 -9.38
CA PRO A 513 27.94 24.76 -10.55
C PRO A 513 27.65 23.26 -10.33
N THR A 514 28.00 22.74 -9.15
CA THR A 514 27.77 21.34 -8.78
C THR A 514 26.28 21.06 -8.66
N ALA A 515 25.54 21.96 -7.99
CA ALA A 515 24.10 21.80 -7.79
C ALA A 515 23.35 21.73 -9.12
N VAL A 516 23.62 22.66 -10.05
CA VAL A 516 22.98 22.69 -11.38
C VAL A 516 23.35 21.44 -12.19
N ASN A 517 24.62 21.03 -12.19
CA ASN A 517 25.07 19.87 -12.95
C ASN A 517 24.45 18.56 -12.42
N ALA A 518 24.51 18.33 -11.10
CA ALA A 518 23.92 17.14 -10.48
C ALA A 518 22.39 17.06 -10.69
N ALA A 519 21.71 18.20 -10.55
CA ALA A 519 20.26 18.28 -10.71
C ALA A 519 19.79 18.01 -12.14
N THR A 520 20.50 18.56 -13.14
CA THR A 520 20.18 18.30 -14.55
C THR A 520 20.56 16.89 -14.99
N ALA A 521 21.63 16.32 -14.43
CA ALA A 521 21.97 14.91 -14.64
C ALA A 521 20.88 13.95 -14.12
N ALA A 522 20.19 14.30 -13.02
CA ALA A 522 19.10 13.50 -12.46
C ALA A 522 17.92 13.29 -13.44
N TYR A 523 17.77 14.13 -14.46
CA TYR A 523 16.79 13.91 -15.53
C TYR A 523 17.10 12.63 -16.32
N PHE A 524 18.38 12.28 -16.49
CA PHE A 524 18.78 11.13 -17.29
C PHE A 524 18.61 9.79 -16.56
N ALA A 525 18.38 9.79 -15.24
CA ALA A 525 18.06 8.57 -14.48
C ALA A 525 16.83 7.83 -15.04
N PHE A 526 15.91 8.58 -15.67
CA PHE A 526 14.73 8.00 -16.30
C PHE A 526 15.06 7.08 -17.49
N ASP A 527 16.10 7.39 -18.26
CA ASP A 527 16.56 6.54 -19.38
C ASP A 527 17.04 5.16 -18.88
N GLN A 528 17.88 5.15 -17.85
CA GLN A 528 18.40 3.93 -17.24
C GLN A 528 17.27 3.02 -16.74
N VAL A 529 16.31 3.62 -16.04
CA VAL A 529 15.15 2.88 -15.52
C VAL A 529 14.31 2.31 -16.65
N LEU A 530 13.99 3.09 -17.68
CA LEU A 530 13.17 2.60 -18.79
C LEU A 530 13.81 1.44 -19.55
N ARG A 531 15.13 1.48 -19.76
CA ARG A 531 15.86 0.37 -20.39
C ARG A 531 15.76 -0.92 -19.57
N ARG A 532 15.67 -0.82 -18.24
CA ARG A 532 15.49 -1.96 -17.34
C ARG A 532 14.06 -2.48 -17.31
N VAL A 533 13.07 -1.59 -17.21
CA VAL A 533 11.67 -2.00 -17.04
C VAL A 533 10.95 -2.32 -18.36
N LEU A 534 11.45 -1.80 -19.49
CA LEU A 534 10.93 -2.03 -20.84
C LEU A 534 12.08 -2.42 -21.80
N PRO A 535 12.75 -3.56 -21.58
CA PRO A 535 13.95 -3.92 -22.34
C PRO A 535 13.67 -4.21 -23.82
N GLU A 536 12.49 -4.72 -24.16
CA GLU A 536 12.18 -5.30 -25.48
C GLU A 536 11.09 -4.54 -26.27
N ASP A 537 10.57 -3.42 -25.78
CA ASP A 537 9.50 -2.66 -26.44
C ASP A 537 9.93 -1.22 -26.82
N ASP A 538 10.64 -1.11 -27.94
CA ASP A 538 11.11 0.17 -28.49
C ASP A 538 9.97 1.16 -28.78
N ARG A 539 8.80 0.66 -29.21
CA ARG A 539 7.66 1.52 -29.58
C ARG A 539 7.04 2.15 -28.35
N LEU A 540 6.78 1.34 -27.33
CA LEU A 540 6.28 1.83 -26.05
C LEU A 540 7.30 2.78 -25.42
N ARG A 541 8.58 2.39 -25.39
CA ARG A 541 9.65 3.22 -24.85
C ARG A 541 9.75 4.58 -25.54
N LEU A 542 9.63 4.64 -26.87
CA LEU A 542 9.57 5.90 -27.61
C LEU A 542 8.39 6.78 -27.17
N ARG A 543 7.18 6.21 -27.02
CA ARG A 543 6.00 6.95 -26.55
C ARG A 543 6.22 7.50 -25.13
N VAL A 544 6.78 6.68 -24.25
CA VAL A 544 7.10 7.06 -22.87
C VAL A 544 8.13 8.20 -22.85
N TYR A 545 9.20 8.13 -23.65
CA TYR A 545 10.17 9.24 -23.78
C TYR A 545 9.53 10.52 -24.30
N GLN A 546 8.64 10.44 -25.30
CA GLN A 546 7.93 11.62 -25.81
C GLN A 546 7.09 12.30 -24.72
N THR A 547 6.38 11.50 -23.91
CA THR A 547 5.61 11.97 -22.75
C THR A 547 6.50 12.59 -21.68
N TYR A 548 7.62 11.93 -21.35
CA TYR A 548 8.62 12.42 -20.40
C TYR A 548 9.26 13.74 -20.84
N LEU A 549 9.72 13.84 -22.09
CA LEU A 549 10.29 15.08 -22.64
C LEU A 549 9.27 16.22 -22.70
N ARG A 550 7.99 15.91 -22.94
CA ARG A 550 6.91 16.90 -22.84
C ARG A 550 6.77 17.42 -21.41
N ALA A 551 6.85 16.55 -20.41
CA ALA A 551 6.83 16.91 -18.99
C ALA A 551 7.95 17.91 -18.65
N LEU A 552 9.19 17.61 -19.07
CA LEU A 552 10.35 18.48 -18.86
C LEU A 552 10.16 19.87 -19.50
N ARG A 553 9.68 19.92 -20.75
CA ARG A 553 9.39 21.19 -21.44
C ARG A 553 8.32 22.00 -20.69
N CYS A 554 7.25 21.35 -20.25
CA CYS A 554 6.20 22.00 -19.48
C CYS A 554 6.74 22.54 -18.14
N GLY A 555 7.48 21.73 -17.39
CA GLY A 555 8.06 22.13 -16.10
C GLY A 555 8.93 23.38 -16.22
N HIS A 556 9.85 23.40 -17.19
CA HIS A 556 10.71 24.55 -17.44
C HIS A 556 9.94 25.77 -17.97
N ALA A 557 8.92 25.58 -18.81
CA ALA A 557 8.07 26.68 -19.24
C ALA A 557 7.28 27.30 -18.08
N GLY A 558 6.78 26.46 -17.16
CA GLY A 558 6.15 26.90 -15.92
C GLY A 558 7.10 27.67 -15.04
N GLN A 559 8.31 27.15 -14.83
CA GLN A 559 9.36 27.82 -14.06
C GLN A 559 9.74 29.18 -14.65
N ALA A 560 9.90 29.28 -15.98
CA ALA A 560 10.19 30.54 -16.65
C ALA A 560 9.10 31.61 -16.42
N ILE A 561 7.83 31.19 -16.41
CA ILE A 561 6.70 32.08 -16.11
C ILE A 561 6.69 32.49 -14.63
N ASP A 562 7.02 31.57 -13.72
CA ASP A 562 7.10 31.83 -12.28
C ASP A 562 8.20 32.83 -11.95
N ILE A 563 9.40 32.65 -12.51
CA ILE A 563 10.53 33.61 -12.41
C ILE A 563 10.15 34.98 -12.96
N THR A 564 9.45 35.03 -14.10
CA THR A 564 8.96 36.29 -14.67
C THR A 564 7.93 36.96 -13.75
N GLY A 565 7.22 36.16 -12.95
CA GLY A 565 6.21 36.60 -12.01
C GLY A 565 4.94 37.12 -12.67
N HIS A 566 4.09 37.67 -11.81
CA HIS A 566 2.71 38.05 -12.15
C HIS A 566 2.36 39.49 -11.77
N ARG A 567 3.34 40.28 -11.31
CA ARG A 567 3.13 41.63 -10.77
C ARG A 567 2.40 42.56 -11.75
N SER A 568 2.80 42.58 -13.03
CA SER A 568 2.13 43.42 -14.05
C SER A 568 0.68 43.01 -14.32
N ALA A 569 0.39 41.71 -14.29
CA ALA A 569 -0.99 41.22 -14.42
C ALA A 569 -1.81 41.62 -13.18
N MET A 570 -1.23 41.52 -11.98
CA MET A 570 -1.86 41.95 -10.73
C MET A 570 -2.09 43.46 -10.68
N ASP A 571 -1.13 44.28 -11.12
CA ASP A 571 -1.28 45.73 -11.25
C ASP A 571 -2.51 46.09 -12.09
N THR A 572 -2.68 45.40 -13.23
CA THR A 572 -3.82 45.59 -14.14
C THR A 572 -5.14 45.12 -13.49
N ALA A 573 -5.12 43.96 -12.83
CA ALA A 573 -6.28 43.40 -12.16
C ALA A 573 -6.79 44.32 -11.04
N VAL A 574 -5.87 44.83 -10.20
CA VAL A 574 -6.19 45.76 -9.11
C VAL A 574 -6.69 47.12 -9.62
N ALA A 575 -6.18 47.60 -10.76
CA ALA A 575 -6.62 48.85 -11.36
C ALA A 575 -8.02 48.76 -11.98
N THR A 576 -8.37 47.62 -12.56
CA THR A 576 -9.63 47.40 -13.31
C THR A 576 -10.72 46.75 -12.47
N GLY A 577 -10.36 46.01 -11.42
CA GLY A 577 -11.27 45.13 -10.67
C GLY A 577 -11.54 43.78 -11.36
N ASP A 578 -10.90 43.49 -12.49
CA ASP A 578 -11.05 42.21 -13.20
C ASP A 578 -9.93 41.23 -12.80
N ALA A 579 -10.32 40.19 -12.06
CA ALA A 579 -9.41 39.16 -11.55
C ALA A 579 -9.04 38.09 -12.59
N GLU A 580 -9.86 37.87 -13.63
CA GLU A 580 -9.72 36.68 -14.48
C GLU A 580 -8.40 36.63 -15.28
N PRO A 581 -7.86 37.74 -15.82
CA PRO A 581 -6.58 37.71 -16.51
C PRO A 581 -5.41 37.24 -15.63
N VAL A 582 -5.37 37.67 -14.36
CA VAL A 582 -4.32 37.25 -13.42
C VAL A 582 -4.56 35.82 -12.93
N LEU A 583 -5.80 35.44 -12.62
CA LEU A 583 -6.17 34.07 -12.25
C LEU A 583 -5.78 33.07 -13.35
N ARG A 584 -6.11 33.37 -14.61
CA ARG A 584 -5.71 32.52 -15.75
C ARG A 584 -4.20 32.37 -15.85
N ARG A 585 -3.44 33.44 -15.58
CA ARG A 585 -1.97 33.39 -15.64
C ARG A 585 -1.41 32.48 -14.54
N VAL A 586 -1.87 32.64 -13.30
CA VAL A 586 -1.48 31.78 -12.16
C VAL A 586 -1.83 30.32 -12.45
N ARG A 587 -3.05 30.04 -12.94
CA ARG A 587 -3.46 28.67 -13.34
C ARG A 587 -2.54 28.07 -14.38
N VAL A 588 -2.13 28.83 -15.40
CA VAL A 588 -1.20 28.34 -16.44
C VAL A 588 0.17 28.05 -15.85
N THR A 589 0.69 28.90 -14.96
CA THR A 589 1.94 28.64 -14.23
C THR A 589 1.87 27.32 -13.46
N HIS A 590 0.84 27.17 -12.61
CA HIS A 590 0.62 25.96 -11.80
C HIS A 590 0.45 24.72 -12.68
N ARG A 591 -0.25 24.86 -13.81
CA ARG A 591 -0.48 23.76 -14.74
C ARG A 591 0.82 23.32 -15.42
N LEU A 592 1.65 24.25 -15.87
CA LEU A 592 2.91 23.93 -16.54
C LEU A 592 3.97 23.42 -15.56
N LYS A 593 4.15 24.10 -14.43
CA LYS A 593 5.18 23.80 -13.42
C LYS A 593 4.90 22.48 -12.69
N THR A 594 3.64 22.19 -12.38
CA THR A 594 3.27 21.06 -11.50
C THR A 594 2.31 20.07 -12.16
N ALA A 595 1.17 20.53 -12.68
CA ALA A 595 0.12 19.61 -13.14
C ALA A 595 0.53 18.77 -14.36
N ALA A 596 1.20 19.36 -15.34
CA ALA A 596 1.63 18.70 -16.56
C ALA A 596 2.71 17.62 -16.30
N PRO A 597 3.70 17.83 -15.41
CA PRO A 597 4.56 16.76 -14.94
C PRO A 597 3.80 15.61 -14.25
N VAL A 598 2.86 15.91 -13.35
CA VAL A 598 2.04 14.89 -12.66
C VAL A 598 1.19 14.10 -13.66
N ARG A 599 0.55 14.79 -14.61
CA ARG A 599 -0.13 14.20 -15.76
C ARG A 599 0.77 13.26 -16.53
N ALA A 600 1.99 13.68 -16.86
CA ALA A 600 2.90 12.87 -17.66
C ALA A 600 3.30 11.59 -16.93
N ILE A 601 3.55 11.64 -15.62
CA ILE A 601 3.83 10.46 -14.79
C ILE A 601 2.65 9.48 -14.84
N ALA A 602 1.41 9.97 -14.72
CA ALA A 602 0.22 9.14 -14.83
C ALA A 602 0.04 8.53 -16.22
N GLU A 603 0.26 9.33 -17.28
CA GLU A 603 0.22 8.85 -18.66
C GLU A 603 1.30 7.78 -18.92
N ILE A 604 2.50 7.93 -18.35
CA ILE A 604 3.57 6.93 -18.44
C ILE A 604 3.10 5.60 -17.81
N GLY A 605 2.52 5.64 -16.61
CA GLY A 605 1.97 4.44 -15.97
C GLY A 605 0.85 3.80 -16.79
N ALA A 606 -0.07 4.60 -17.33
CA ALA A 606 -1.15 4.13 -18.18
C ALA A 606 -0.64 3.51 -19.49
N LEU A 607 0.38 4.11 -20.13
CA LEU A 607 1.03 3.57 -21.33
C LEU A 607 1.66 2.20 -21.04
N ILE A 608 2.39 2.09 -19.93
CA ILE A 608 3.03 0.85 -19.48
C ILE A 608 1.99 -0.25 -19.25
N ALA A 609 0.84 0.11 -18.68
CA ALA A 609 -0.27 -0.82 -18.46
C ALA A 609 -1.11 -1.12 -19.71
N GLY A 610 -0.74 -0.60 -20.89
CA GLY A 610 -1.45 -0.86 -22.15
C GLY A 610 -2.80 -0.16 -22.26
N ALA A 611 -2.99 0.98 -21.61
CA ALA A 611 -4.21 1.78 -21.75
C ALA A 611 -4.44 2.22 -23.20
N ASP A 612 -5.71 2.19 -23.63
CA ASP A 612 -6.11 2.82 -24.89
C ASP A 612 -6.05 4.36 -24.80
N GLU A 613 -6.24 5.01 -25.94
CA GLU A 613 -6.15 6.47 -26.04
C GLU A 613 -7.21 7.22 -25.25
N GLU A 614 -8.39 6.61 -25.03
CA GLU A 614 -9.46 7.23 -24.26
C GLU A 614 -9.13 7.21 -22.76
N ARG A 615 -8.77 6.04 -22.23
CA ARG A 615 -8.32 5.87 -20.85
C ARG A 615 -7.04 6.67 -20.58
N LEU A 616 -6.09 6.70 -21.51
CA LEU A 616 -4.87 7.51 -21.40
C LEU A 616 -5.19 9.00 -21.23
N ARG A 617 -6.08 9.56 -22.06
CA ARG A 617 -6.49 10.96 -21.96
C ARG A 617 -7.21 11.26 -20.65
N ALA A 618 -8.19 10.44 -20.28
CA ALA A 618 -8.95 10.63 -19.05
C ALA A 618 -8.07 10.52 -17.79
N MET A 619 -7.12 9.58 -17.79
CA MET A 619 -6.11 9.44 -16.72
C MET A 619 -5.25 10.69 -16.63
N GLY A 620 -4.75 11.17 -17.78
CA GLY A 620 -3.97 12.39 -17.84
C GLY A 620 -4.75 13.63 -17.39
N ASP A 621 -6.03 13.74 -17.75
CA ASP A 621 -6.90 14.86 -17.34
C ASP A 621 -7.16 14.86 -15.84
N TYR A 622 -7.39 13.68 -15.26
CA TYR A 622 -7.56 13.53 -13.82
C TYR A 622 -6.30 13.93 -13.04
N PHE A 623 -5.14 13.38 -13.40
CA PHE A 623 -3.90 13.67 -12.68
C PHE A 623 -3.36 15.09 -12.95
N ASP A 624 -3.70 15.71 -14.07
CA ASP A 624 -3.53 17.15 -14.27
C ASP A 624 -4.37 17.94 -13.25
N ALA A 625 -5.67 17.62 -13.12
CA ALA A 625 -6.54 18.28 -12.15
C ALA A 625 -6.07 18.08 -10.70
N VAL A 626 -5.59 16.88 -10.35
CA VAL A 626 -4.97 16.59 -9.04
C VAL A 626 -3.74 17.48 -8.82
N GLY A 627 -2.83 17.58 -9.79
CA GLY A 627 -1.63 18.40 -9.67
C GLY A 627 -1.95 19.90 -9.55
N LEU A 628 -2.95 20.39 -10.28
CA LEU A 628 -3.41 21.78 -10.18
C LEU A 628 -4.09 22.07 -8.83
N ALA A 629 -4.99 21.19 -8.39
CA ALA A 629 -5.64 21.30 -7.08
C ALA A 629 -4.62 21.28 -5.94
N TYR A 630 -3.57 20.46 -6.05
CA TYR A 630 -2.48 20.42 -5.08
C TYR A 630 -1.79 21.77 -4.94
N GLN A 631 -1.49 22.46 -6.04
CA GLN A 631 -0.83 23.76 -6.02
C GLN A 631 -1.75 24.88 -5.50
N ILE A 632 -3.04 24.87 -5.86
CA ILE A 632 -4.04 25.79 -5.29
C ILE A 632 -4.12 25.62 -3.77
N SER A 633 -4.09 24.37 -3.30
CA SER A 633 -4.11 24.07 -1.86
C SER A 633 -2.81 24.46 -1.15
N ASP A 634 -1.67 24.37 -1.83
CA ASP A 634 -0.36 24.82 -1.31
C ASP A 634 -0.35 26.35 -1.11
N ASP A 635 -0.86 27.12 -2.08
CA ASP A 635 -1.03 28.58 -1.97
C ASP A 635 -1.92 28.96 -0.75
N VAL A 636 -2.95 28.16 -0.45
CA VAL A 636 -3.83 28.38 0.71
C VAL A 636 -3.11 28.05 2.03
N ILE A 637 -2.31 26.99 2.05
CA ILE A 637 -1.55 26.59 3.24
C ILE A 637 -0.49 27.62 3.60
N ASP A 638 0.17 28.24 2.61
CA ASP A 638 1.19 29.27 2.85
C ASP A 638 0.65 30.43 3.70
N LEU A 639 -0.58 30.87 3.44
CA LEU A 639 -1.27 31.92 4.21
C LEU A 639 -1.54 31.52 5.66
N ARG A 640 -1.79 30.23 5.90
CA ARG A 640 -2.10 29.69 7.21
C ARG A 640 -0.83 29.35 8.00
N GLY A 641 0.34 29.23 7.36
CA GLY A 641 1.60 28.85 7.99
C GLY A 641 1.71 27.34 8.25
N VAL A 642 2.93 26.80 8.10
CA VAL A 642 3.23 25.36 8.21
C VAL A 642 4.09 25.07 9.44
N THR A 643 3.64 24.14 10.28
CA THR A 643 4.39 23.65 11.45
C THR A 643 4.61 22.14 11.32
N VAL A 644 5.86 21.68 11.30
CA VAL A 644 6.17 20.24 11.35
C VAL A 644 6.56 19.86 12.77
N ARG A 645 6.09 18.71 13.24
CA ARG A 645 6.57 18.12 14.49
C ARG A 645 7.91 17.43 14.25
N ASP A 646 8.93 17.80 15.02
CA ASP A 646 10.21 17.07 15.00
C ASP A 646 10.07 15.67 15.61
N ARG A 647 11.14 14.86 15.55
CA ARG A 647 11.17 13.50 16.12
C ARG A 647 10.86 13.47 17.63
N ASP A 648 10.98 14.60 18.33
CA ASP A 648 10.68 14.76 19.76
C ASP A 648 9.26 15.34 19.99
N GLY A 649 8.46 15.47 18.93
CA GLY A 649 7.07 15.95 18.97
C GLY A 649 6.88 17.47 19.05
N ARG A 650 7.96 18.26 18.96
CA ARG A 650 7.90 19.73 19.04
C ARG A 650 7.54 20.31 17.67
N ALA A 651 6.51 21.17 17.64
CA ALA A 651 6.16 21.92 16.46
C ALA A 651 7.25 22.95 16.14
N ARG A 652 7.89 22.83 14.98
CA ARG A 652 8.81 23.81 14.42
C ARG A 652 8.20 24.38 13.13
N PRO A 653 8.19 25.70 12.95
CA PRO A 653 7.85 26.28 11.66
C PRO A 653 8.86 25.81 10.63
N THR A 654 8.40 25.23 9.52
CA THR A 654 9.27 24.82 8.41
C THR A 654 9.47 25.92 7.39
N LYS A 655 8.61 26.93 7.43
CA LYS A 655 8.63 28.18 6.66
C LYS A 655 8.04 29.31 7.49
N HIS A 656 8.31 30.56 7.11
CA HIS A 656 7.62 31.71 7.67
C HIS A 656 6.16 31.75 7.18
N THR A 657 5.21 32.14 8.03
CA THR A 657 3.80 32.34 7.61
C THR A 657 3.72 33.42 6.53
N ALA A 658 2.92 33.18 5.48
CA ALA A 658 2.73 34.11 4.37
C ALA A 658 4.04 34.49 3.65
N GLU A 659 4.92 33.51 3.45
CA GLU A 659 6.21 33.70 2.78
C GLU A 659 6.02 34.22 1.35
N ASP A 660 5.03 33.70 0.63
CA ASP A 660 4.76 34.12 -0.75
C ASP A 660 4.30 35.57 -0.83
N LEU A 661 3.48 36.01 0.12
CA LEU A 661 3.09 37.43 0.23
C LEU A 661 4.32 38.29 0.50
N ARG A 662 5.21 37.88 1.41
CA ARG A 662 6.43 38.63 1.73
C ARG A 662 7.38 38.75 0.54
N ALA A 663 7.45 37.73 -0.29
CA ALA A 663 8.21 37.72 -1.54
C ALA A 663 7.53 38.48 -2.71
N GLY A 664 6.30 38.99 -2.50
CA GLY A 664 5.52 39.66 -3.55
C GLY A 664 5.11 38.72 -4.69
N LYS A 665 5.01 37.41 -4.40
CA LYS A 665 4.45 36.42 -5.32
C LYS A 665 2.93 36.58 -5.38
N VAL A 666 2.35 36.43 -6.57
CA VAL A 666 0.89 36.51 -6.76
C VAL A 666 0.32 35.10 -6.77
N THR A 667 -0.27 34.71 -5.66
CA THR A 667 -0.88 33.39 -5.45
C THR A 667 -2.39 33.41 -5.73
N MET A 668 -3.01 32.23 -5.82
CA MET A 668 -4.44 32.09 -6.10
C MET A 668 -5.35 32.87 -5.13
N PRO A 669 -5.14 32.84 -3.80
CA PRO A 669 -5.97 33.62 -2.88
C PRO A 669 -5.87 35.14 -3.12
N LEU A 670 -4.66 35.65 -3.37
CA LEU A 670 -4.46 37.08 -3.63
C LEU A 670 -5.13 37.52 -4.93
N ALA A 671 -5.07 36.69 -5.98
CA ALA A 671 -5.74 36.95 -7.25
C ALA A 671 -7.28 36.93 -7.10
N HIS A 672 -7.84 35.97 -6.37
CA HIS A 672 -9.29 35.92 -6.08
C HIS A 672 -9.78 37.15 -5.29
N ALA A 673 -8.95 37.67 -4.39
CA ALA A 673 -9.30 38.84 -3.58
C ALA A 673 -9.60 40.11 -4.40
N VAL A 674 -9.09 40.23 -5.63
CA VAL A 674 -9.39 41.34 -6.54
C VAL A 674 -10.90 41.51 -6.78
N ALA A 675 -11.64 40.39 -6.85
CA ALA A 675 -13.09 40.41 -7.06
C ALA A 675 -13.90 40.49 -5.75
N LEU A 676 -13.26 40.27 -4.60
CA LEU A 676 -13.93 40.10 -3.29
C LEU A 676 -13.72 41.27 -2.34
N VAL A 677 -12.62 42.01 -2.50
CA VAL A 677 -12.22 43.12 -1.63
C VAL A 677 -12.52 44.46 -2.30
N PRO A 678 -13.03 45.49 -1.57
CA PRO A 678 -13.23 46.81 -2.12
C PRO A 678 -11.95 47.39 -2.75
N GLY A 679 -12.05 47.93 -3.97
CA GLY A 679 -10.90 48.39 -4.76
C GLY A 679 -9.88 49.29 -4.04
N PRO A 680 -10.27 50.28 -3.21
CA PRO A 680 -9.33 51.05 -2.42
C PRO A 680 -8.49 50.21 -1.45
N ARG A 681 -9.13 49.23 -0.80
CA ARG A 681 -8.48 48.32 0.15
C ARG A 681 -7.59 47.32 -0.57
N MET A 682 -8.04 46.75 -1.69
CA MET A 682 -7.22 45.86 -2.52
C MET A 682 -5.95 46.57 -3.02
N ARG A 683 -6.04 47.85 -3.41
CA ARG A 683 -4.87 48.67 -3.77
C ARG A 683 -3.89 48.85 -2.61
N GLU A 684 -4.40 49.04 -1.41
CA GLU A 684 -3.57 49.17 -0.20
C GLU A 684 -2.85 47.85 0.10
N MET A 685 -3.59 46.74 0.14
CA MET A 685 -3.03 45.40 0.36
C MET A 685 -1.95 45.08 -0.67
N TRP A 686 -2.22 45.29 -1.97
CA TRP A 686 -1.26 45.01 -3.02
C TRP A 686 0.01 45.86 -2.88
N ARG A 687 -0.12 47.17 -2.67
CA ARG A 687 1.04 48.06 -2.48
C ARG A 687 1.95 47.62 -1.33
N ALA A 688 1.39 47.07 -0.26
CA ALA A 688 2.15 46.65 0.92
C ALA A 688 3.02 45.42 0.68
N VAL A 689 2.69 44.56 -0.29
CA VAL A 689 3.43 43.30 -0.57
C VAL A 689 4.08 43.25 -1.95
N ARG A 690 3.71 44.16 -2.86
CA ARG A 690 4.07 44.14 -4.28
C ARG A 690 5.56 44.04 -4.55
N ASP A 691 6.39 44.74 -3.77
CA ASP A 691 7.80 44.87 -4.08
C ASP A 691 8.65 43.69 -3.59
N GLY A 692 8.10 42.87 -2.67
CA GLY A 692 8.72 41.64 -2.19
C GLY A 692 9.70 41.83 -1.02
N ASP A 693 9.51 42.90 -0.27
CA ASP A 693 10.29 43.28 0.92
C ASP A 693 9.42 43.42 2.18
N ALA A 694 8.19 42.89 2.13
CA ALA A 694 7.26 42.98 3.26
C ALA A 694 7.72 42.14 4.46
N ASP A 695 7.63 42.73 5.65
CA ASP A 695 7.85 42.03 6.90
C ASP A 695 6.59 41.29 7.37
N GLU A 696 6.72 40.56 8.48
CA GLU A 696 5.60 39.82 9.06
C GLU A 696 4.47 40.74 9.54
N ALA A 697 4.80 41.94 10.04
CA ALA A 697 3.81 42.90 10.52
C ALA A 697 2.94 43.45 9.39
N ALA A 698 3.50 43.59 8.18
CA ALA A 698 2.78 43.98 6.97
C ALA A 698 1.99 42.81 6.34
N ALA A 699 2.57 41.61 6.29
CA ALA A 699 1.96 40.46 5.62
C ALA A 699 0.84 39.78 6.43
N ALA A 700 0.97 39.69 7.76
CA ALA A 700 0.02 38.95 8.59
C ALA A 700 -1.42 39.51 8.61
N PRO A 701 -1.66 40.83 8.60
CA PRO A 701 -3.00 41.38 8.44
C PRO A 701 -3.64 41.04 7.09
N ILE A 702 -2.84 41.08 6.01
CA ILE A 702 -3.30 40.75 4.66
C ILE A 702 -3.66 39.27 4.57
N ALA A 703 -2.82 38.38 5.11
CA ALA A 703 -3.09 36.96 5.15
C ALA A 703 -4.41 36.62 5.90
N ARG A 704 -4.71 37.34 6.99
CA ARG A 704 -6.01 37.23 7.69
C ARG A 704 -7.17 37.71 6.83
N GLU A 705 -7.03 38.87 6.19
CA GLU A 705 -8.08 39.41 5.33
C GLU A 705 -8.39 38.50 4.13
N LEU A 706 -7.38 37.85 3.54
CA LEU A 706 -7.57 36.84 2.49
C LEU A 706 -8.34 35.61 2.98
N GLN A 707 -8.18 35.23 4.27
CA GLN A 707 -8.94 34.16 4.89
C GLN A 707 -10.40 34.58 5.14
N ASP A 708 -10.62 35.82 5.54
CA ASP A 708 -11.95 36.32 5.94
C ASP A 708 -12.82 36.79 4.76
N CYS A 709 -12.21 37.23 3.65
CA CYS A 709 -12.94 37.77 2.49
C CYS A 709 -13.53 36.70 1.55
N GLY A 710 -13.32 35.42 1.85
CA GLY A 710 -13.81 34.29 1.05
C GLY A 710 -12.87 33.85 -0.08
N ALA A 711 -11.70 34.47 -0.25
CA ALA A 711 -10.73 34.07 -1.29
C ALA A 711 -10.21 32.64 -1.08
N VAL A 712 -10.00 32.24 0.18
CA VAL A 712 -9.63 30.86 0.53
C VAL A 712 -10.74 29.86 0.19
N ALA A 713 -12.00 30.18 0.51
CA ALA A 713 -13.13 29.33 0.16
C ALA A 713 -13.27 29.17 -1.37
N ALA A 714 -13.05 30.25 -2.12
CA ALA A 714 -13.04 30.21 -3.59
C ALA A 714 -11.94 29.27 -4.14
N CYS A 715 -10.75 29.27 -3.52
CA CYS A 715 -9.66 28.36 -3.88
C CYS A 715 -10.02 26.90 -3.57
N GLU A 716 -10.53 26.61 -2.37
CA GLU A 716 -10.93 25.26 -1.94
C GLU A 716 -12.08 24.70 -2.81
N ASP A 717 -13.03 25.55 -3.21
CA ASP A 717 -14.12 25.19 -4.12
C ASP A 717 -13.63 24.95 -5.55
N GLU A 718 -12.71 25.77 -6.04
CA GLU A 718 -12.08 25.58 -7.35
C GLU A 718 -11.30 24.27 -7.41
N ALA A 719 -10.46 24.00 -6.41
CA ALA A 719 -9.66 22.77 -6.31
C ALA A 719 -10.55 21.52 -6.28
N ARG A 720 -11.62 21.54 -5.47
CA ARG A 720 -12.60 20.44 -5.40
C ARG A 720 -13.30 20.22 -6.74
N ARG A 721 -13.77 21.29 -7.37
CA ARG A 721 -14.48 21.23 -8.66
C ARG A 721 -13.60 20.63 -9.76
N LEU A 722 -12.32 21.00 -9.83
CA LEU A 722 -11.37 20.48 -10.80
C LEU A 722 -11.25 18.95 -10.69
N VAL A 723 -11.01 18.44 -9.48
CA VAL A 723 -10.85 17.00 -9.23
C VAL A 723 -12.15 16.25 -9.50
N ASP A 724 -13.30 16.76 -9.05
CA ASP A 724 -14.60 16.12 -9.23
C ASP A 724 -15.02 16.04 -10.71
N GLN A 725 -14.77 17.11 -11.47
CA GLN A 725 -15.08 17.14 -12.90
C GLN A 725 -14.21 16.17 -13.70
N ALA A 726 -12.93 16.05 -13.34
CA ALA A 726 -12.00 15.16 -14.03
C ALA A 726 -12.14 13.68 -13.60
N TRP A 727 -12.61 13.40 -12.38
CA TRP A 727 -12.85 12.03 -11.91
C TRP A 727 -13.99 11.34 -12.64
N LYS A 728 -15.09 12.05 -12.94
CA LYS A 728 -16.31 11.46 -13.51
C LYS A 728 -16.06 10.66 -14.80
N PRO A 729 -15.40 11.20 -15.84
CA PRO A 729 -15.13 10.43 -17.05
C PRO A 729 -14.17 9.27 -16.81
N LEU A 730 -13.17 9.45 -15.94
CA LEU A 730 -12.20 8.40 -15.62
C LEU A 730 -12.85 7.22 -14.90
N GLN A 731 -13.78 7.49 -13.98
CA GLN A 731 -14.47 6.48 -13.17
C GLN A 731 -15.17 5.41 -14.01
N ASP A 732 -15.71 5.79 -15.17
CA ASP A 732 -16.39 4.87 -16.09
C ASP A 732 -15.40 4.05 -16.93
N LEU A 733 -14.17 4.56 -17.10
CA LEU A 733 -13.12 3.95 -17.93
C LEU A 733 -12.19 3.02 -17.16
N VAL A 734 -12.17 3.10 -15.83
CA VAL A 734 -11.35 2.25 -14.95
C VAL A 734 -12.18 1.19 -14.24
N PRO A 735 -11.60 0.05 -13.87
CA PRO A 735 -12.29 -0.92 -13.03
C PRO A 735 -12.60 -0.34 -11.66
N CYS A 736 -13.79 -0.64 -11.14
CA CYS A 736 -14.07 -0.52 -9.71
C CYS A 736 -13.04 -1.39 -8.98
N SER A 737 -12.22 -0.79 -8.13
CA SER A 737 -11.12 -1.45 -7.42
C SER A 737 -10.74 -0.65 -6.18
N TRP A 738 -10.00 -1.25 -5.26
CA TRP A 738 -9.42 -0.49 -4.14
C TRP A 738 -8.50 0.64 -4.62
N HIS A 739 -7.76 0.44 -5.72
CA HIS A 739 -6.94 1.50 -6.32
C HIS A 739 -7.77 2.68 -6.85
N SER A 740 -8.96 2.42 -7.40
CA SER A 740 -9.88 3.52 -7.78
C SER A 740 -10.33 4.33 -6.56
N VAL A 741 -10.54 3.68 -5.41
CA VAL A 741 -10.85 4.34 -4.14
C VAL A 741 -9.66 5.18 -3.67
N ILE A 742 -8.44 4.63 -3.66
CA ILE A 742 -7.24 5.35 -3.21
C ILE A 742 -6.89 6.51 -4.16
N ALA A 743 -7.01 6.33 -5.47
CA ALA A 743 -6.79 7.39 -6.45
C ALA A 743 -7.81 8.53 -6.29
N ARG A 744 -9.08 8.20 -5.99
CA ARG A 744 -10.10 9.21 -5.65
C ARG A 744 -9.76 9.92 -4.34
N ALA A 745 -9.35 9.19 -3.30
CA ALA A 745 -8.93 9.78 -2.03
C ALA A 745 -7.73 10.73 -2.20
N LEU A 746 -6.77 10.39 -3.07
CA LEU A 746 -5.65 11.25 -3.44
C LEU A 746 -6.11 12.57 -4.06
N GLY A 747 -7.12 12.54 -4.93
CA GLY A 747 -7.70 13.75 -5.50
C GLY A 747 -8.39 14.62 -4.45
N VAL A 748 -9.18 14.01 -3.57
CA VAL A 748 -9.82 14.74 -2.46
C VAL A 748 -8.77 15.35 -1.52
N TYR A 749 -7.71 14.61 -1.21
CA TYR A 749 -6.56 15.09 -0.45
C TYR A 749 -5.86 16.27 -1.14
N ALA A 750 -5.62 16.20 -2.45
CA ALA A 750 -5.00 17.30 -3.20
C ALA A 750 -5.87 18.56 -3.20
N ALA A 751 -7.20 18.42 -3.19
CA ALA A 751 -8.14 19.54 -3.13
C ALA A 751 -8.38 20.09 -1.71
N ARG A 752 -8.07 19.32 -0.67
CA ARG A 752 -8.30 19.67 0.74
C ARG A 752 -7.15 19.14 1.60
N ARG A 753 -6.11 19.96 1.71
CA ARG A 753 -4.99 19.71 2.62
C ARG A 753 -5.24 20.44 3.95
N GLU A 754 -5.15 19.71 5.05
CA GLU A 754 -5.23 20.27 6.40
C GLU A 754 -3.82 20.67 6.89
N ARG A 755 -3.76 21.44 7.98
CA ARG A 755 -2.50 21.76 8.66
C ARG A 755 -1.85 20.47 9.20
N GLU A 756 -0.52 20.39 9.09
CA GLU A 756 0.31 19.46 9.89
C GLU A 756 0.37 19.87 11.37
#